data_AF-A0A2Z3YWY6-F1
#
_entry.id   AF-A0A2Z3YWY6-F1
#
_cell.length_a   1.000
_cell.length_b   1.000
_cell.length_c   1.000
_cell.angle_alpha   90.00
_cell.angle_beta   90.00
_cell.angle_gamma   90.00
#
_symmetry.space_group_name_H-M   'P 1'
#
loop_
_entity.id
_entity.type
_entity.pdbx_description
1 polymer ?
#
loop_
_entity_poly.entity_id
_entity_poly.type
_entity_poly.pdbx_seq_one_letter_code
_entity_poly.pdbx_strand_id
1 'polypeptide(L)'
;MSAPSPIADLSDPLLAWASGTELDLTRRLGELPGTPPIFVRLDTTGDELERITTFYGTFLARQLAAGGDEGQLLATCPALTASTLLFRAARLNDVSELASEFWSGLGLEPTPERTALVAPDTYAGILTRAGLDPVDIAATGSDGEKGRLFAHVGIATDWVPELIELIDSRRLDGTADTDADAEADAVVAVLAEESLQAGPLCAVLPELAAGLIAPVVRVVRYAAAHPGHWRHGLTSGAVAEVPPLILEDVVEELSERPAGTTARRHRVGVGSRETQPRLSLDLARQRVVLRLPEVLLDADESPEVRWHIDVEGRPTGFRTRRSDSPGRPVTGVLDIPMRRPVREIGVRDLTHDDAWVVQGVDSDDPVLVFTRRGKDLTDRVSLHHDRVLVVCPEDSTAVDVVRDRVLPVLGQWKMKTWQGWVIRDIDLSGAVSLHIDRPGVQRPPMGRVRCVDPRQRVVFAEPDEPCPSLRSLGGLPVHSVSLQAVFPPTVSGAPEIWFLSVSSWAGPEETGEEVTEEEPLEVPADGGLFDVFDPEAYDTPWVGEYLVRLRGPRNESFRHEYAIVEDLHVDAPEAPRLARAAGLSPVTVTFRGGDKPLVIARSVELGPMEKQVRVIAETDAGDALPLIVEPPRLRYQLPLTGEDPMWRTEAVSISADSVDVSTRFRIRPGLPVESPRLVVRDRHGAPVRTLRLGTVDDVTWSVSLKPLEGSLSLLREGACELEFVADGRSHSVRLAALRPPVERSVTVVDDVLTVSPAPETAPDRPAGAWLWQLTAPWRSATAVTLDNGRVTLPSELVNSGPLRVQLFNGDRFSSLHAPATPGPSALTADAPGHAHPDDGGPWTRLSAFLAGESDEAPDDIDVLTTLWDVLAGWLSDGTPDSAGHAMRTALAHHPREALRAMSRSLVPSTDRPAQFILSGLVHAPLRTDESDPTPGVAWIAALEILGELAATDDEDTTARREIGKRLTTVGGAELARTVESGRDATLETACIDATTVQIAQLDPAQQDAVLSAFFAGSGLVPGALSEENSRLIAVFETFRRRDELNEVLADPELLRAALALLRRIRQTNRQLFTSARVRFDKLDNVDTDNPANRWALAPVISMVLAIAARLRAHGRFGSPGQLTSSYHGWAQLARIVPDLVTGDLVSADAMVLGVFGPDESADPVLPTEPAVPGKEPAADRAGGSSDAGDAGTAGEAGTAGEDAVTGEGGADRRAPRTPRQGRTPRTPRPR
;
A
#
# COMPACT_ATOMS: atom_id res chain seq x y z
N MET A 1 13.24 37.49 -48.93
CA MET A 1 13.07 36.03 -48.96
C MET A 1 13.20 35.55 -47.54
N SER A 2 12.09 35.25 -46.86
CA SER A 2 12.13 34.66 -45.51
C SER A 2 12.76 33.27 -45.63
N ALA A 3 13.70 32.94 -44.75
CA ALA A 3 14.21 31.58 -44.65
C ALA A 3 13.02 30.62 -44.46
N PRO A 4 12.98 29.47 -45.17
CA PRO A 4 11.95 28.47 -44.93
C PRO A 4 11.99 28.07 -43.44
N SER A 5 10.83 28.01 -42.81
CA SER A 5 10.72 27.52 -41.43
C SER A 5 11.15 26.05 -41.40
N PRO A 6 11.94 25.61 -40.40
CA PRO A 6 12.35 24.21 -40.29
C PRO A 6 11.17 23.26 -39.98
N ILE A 7 10.03 23.81 -39.53
CA ILE A 7 8.77 23.08 -39.33
C ILE A 7 7.99 23.07 -40.65
N ALA A 8 7.77 21.88 -41.20
CA ALA A 8 7.12 21.68 -42.48
C ALA A 8 5.58 21.57 -42.35
N ASP A 9 5.09 20.92 -41.30
CA ASP A 9 3.65 20.82 -40.99
C ASP A 9 3.30 21.61 -39.72
N LEU A 10 2.72 22.81 -39.92
CA LEU A 10 2.25 23.68 -38.84
C LEU A 10 0.94 23.21 -38.20
N SER A 11 0.28 22.20 -38.77
CA SER A 11 -0.97 21.64 -38.26
C SER A 11 -0.78 20.37 -37.44
N ASP A 12 0.46 19.91 -37.25
CA ASP A 12 0.76 18.71 -36.45
C ASP A 12 0.31 18.90 -35.00
N PRO A 13 -0.56 18.03 -34.46
CA PRO A 13 -1.02 18.12 -33.07
C PRO A 13 0.12 18.02 -32.05
N LEU A 14 1.27 17.44 -32.41
CA LEU A 14 2.45 17.36 -31.54
C LEU A 14 3.30 18.63 -31.55
N LEU A 15 3.07 19.62 -32.42
CA LEU A 15 3.92 20.80 -32.52
C LEU A 15 3.93 21.63 -31.22
N ALA A 16 2.75 21.83 -30.61
CA ALA A 16 2.63 22.55 -29.34
C ALA A 16 3.29 21.78 -28.18
N TRP A 17 3.18 20.44 -28.20
CA TRP A 17 3.86 19.57 -27.25
C TRP A 17 5.38 19.66 -27.42
N ALA A 18 5.91 19.49 -28.63
CA ALA A 18 7.35 19.53 -28.89
C ALA A 18 7.95 20.87 -28.46
N SER A 19 7.29 21.98 -28.79
CA SER A 19 7.72 23.33 -28.38
C SER A 19 7.68 23.53 -26.86
N GLY A 20 6.63 23.04 -26.19
CA GLY A 20 6.47 23.16 -24.74
C GLY A 20 7.47 22.30 -23.97
N THR A 21 7.65 21.05 -24.39
CA THR A 21 8.60 20.10 -23.79
C THR A 21 10.04 20.54 -24.01
N GLU A 22 10.38 21.06 -25.20
CA GLU A 22 11.70 21.62 -25.49
C GLU A 22 12.04 22.79 -24.54
N LEU A 23 11.08 23.69 -24.30
CA LEU A 23 11.28 24.82 -23.38
C LEU A 23 11.44 24.36 -21.93
N ASP A 24 10.63 23.40 -21.48
CA ASP A 24 10.73 22.86 -20.12
C ASP A 24 12.06 22.11 -19.91
N LEU A 25 12.45 21.25 -20.85
CA LEU A 25 13.73 20.54 -20.80
C LEU A 25 14.90 21.54 -20.82
N THR A 26 14.90 22.54 -21.70
CA THR A 26 15.96 23.57 -21.74
C THR A 26 16.12 24.26 -20.39
N ARG A 27 15.00 24.60 -19.73
CA ARG A 27 15.03 25.20 -18.39
C ARG A 27 15.59 24.22 -17.37
N ARG A 28 15.07 22.98 -17.31
CA ARG A 28 15.50 21.97 -16.32
C ARG A 28 16.96 21.57 -16.49
N LEU A 29 17.43 21.41 -17.72
CA LEU A 29 18.83 21.10 -18.04
C LEU A 29 19.77 22.25 -17.64
N GLY A 30 19.33 23.51 -17.81
CA GLY A 30 20.09 24.69 -17.38
C GLY A 30 20.14 24.90 -15.86
N GLU A 31 19.25 24.25 -15.10
CA GLU A 31 19.13 24.35 -13.64
C GLU A 31 19.71 23.12 -12.90
N LEU A 32 20.42 22.23 -13.60
CA LEU A 32 20.96 20.99 -13.03
C LEU A 32 21.98 21.26 -11.89
N PRO A 33 21.91 20.48 -10.79
CA PRO A 33 22.80 20.69 -9.64
C PRO A 33 24.20 20.09 -9.81
N GLY A 34 25.14 20.65 -9.04
CA GLY A 34 26.52 20.19 -8.86
C GLY A 34 27.51 20.64 -9.96
N THR A 35 28.77 20.21 -9.85
CA THR A 35 29.86 20.63 -10.75
C THR A 35 30.68 19.39 -11.19
N PRO A 36 30.64 18.99 -12.47
CA PRO A 36 29.82 19.55 -13.56
C PRO A 36 28.31 19.25 -13.41
N PRO A 37 27.43 20.06 -14.03
CA PRO A 37 26.00 19.78 -14.13
C PRO A 37 25.76 18.68 -15.17
N ILE A 38 25.40 17.48 -14.71
CA ILE A 38 25.25 16.27 -15.55
C ILE A 38 23.80 15.81 -15.67
N PHE A 39 23.45 15.21 -16.81
CA PHE A 39 22.06 14.89 -17.18
C PHE A 39 21.40 13.90 -16.20
N VAL A 40 22.14 12.92 -15.69
CA VAL A 40 21.58 11.91 -14.77
C VAL A 40 20.97 12.50 -13.50
N ARG A 41 21.36 13.73 -13.11
CA ARG A 41 20.77 14.47 -11.98
C ARG A 41 19.44 15.14 -12.31
N LEU A 42 18.94 15.01 -13.53
CA LEU A 42 17.61 15.46 -13.90
C LEU A 42 16.59 14.65 -13.12
N ASP A 43 15.70 15.33 -12.42
CA ASP A 43 14.58 14.72 -11.69
C ASP A 43 13.52 14.22 -12.69
N THR A 44 13.76 13.06 -13.30
CA THR A 44 12.92 12.40 -14.31
C THR A 44 13.06 10.88 -14.19
N THR A 45 12.05 10.14 -14.63
CA THR A 45 12.07 8.67 -14.67
C THR A 45 12.43 8.16 -16.07
N GLY A 46 12.86 6.90 -16.17
CA GLY A 46 13.07 6.25 -17.46
C GLY A 46 11.78 6.16 -18.28
N ASP A 47 10.65 5.93 -17.61
CA ASP A 47 9.31 5.88 -18.21
C ASP A 47 8.92 7.22 -18.86
N GLU A 48 9.25 8.35 -18.24
CA GLU A 48 9.00 9.67 -18.83
C GLU A 48 9.89 9.96 -20.05
N LEU A 49 11.17 9.59 -20.00
CA LEU A 49 12.10 9.75 -21.13
C LEU A 49 11.70 8.89 -22.33
N GLU A 50 11.11 7.73 -22.08
CA GLU A 50 10.59 6.88 -23.15
C GLU A 50 9.35 7.47 -23.82
N ARG A 51 8.44 8.05 -23.05
CA ARG A 51 7.32 8.84 -23.58
C ARG A 51 7.81 9.99 -24.45
N ILE A 52 8.81 10.73 -23.97
CA ILE A 52 9.45 11.81 -24.75
C ILE A 52 10.02 11.25 -26.05
N THR A 53 10.74 10.12 -26.00
CA THR A 53 11.33 9.46 -27.17
C THR A 53 10.26 9.07 -28.19
N THR A 54 9.17 8.45 -27.75
CA THR A 54 8.06 7.98 -28.60
C THR A 54 7.35 9.13 -29.31
N PHE A 55 6.99 10.18 -28.56
CA PHE A 55 6.33 11.35 -29.14
C PHE A 55 7.27 12.17 -30.02
N TYR A 56 8.55 12.30 -29.64
CA TYR A 56 9.53 13.00 -30.45
C TYR A 56 9.78 12.28 -31.78
N GLY A 57 9.93 10.96 -31.75
CA GLY A 57 10.03 10.13 -32.95
C GLY A 57 8.81 10.26 -33.86
N THR A 58 7.60 10.22 -33.29
CA THR A 58 6.35 10.42 -34.05
C THR A 58 6.27 11.80 -34.68
N PHE A 59 6.68 12.84 -33.94
CA PHE A 59 6.74 14.21 -34.43
C PHE A 59 7.74 14.34 -35.59
N LEU A 60 8.97 13.84 -35.43
CA LEU A 60 9.98 13.85 -36.49
C LEU A 60 9.49 13.11 -37.73
N ALA A 61 8.92 11.91 -37.59
CA ALA A 61 8.39 11.14 -38.70
C ALA A 61 7.36 11.93 -39.54
N ARG A 62 6.46 12.67 -38.88
CA ARG A 62 5.46 13.52 -39.55
C ARG A 62 6.07 14.72 -40.25
N GLN A 63 6.98 15.43 -39.59
CA GLN A 63 7.65 16.60 -40.19
C GLN A 63 8.50 16.19 -41.40
N LEU A 64 9.17 15.05 -41.33
CA LEU A 64 9.94 14.49 -42.44
C LEU A 64 9.04 14.06 -43.59
N ALA A 65 7.90 13.40 -43.30
CA ALA A 65 6.91 13.07 -44.33
C ALA A 65 6.31 14.33 -45.00
N ALA A 66 6.25 15.46 -44.28
CA ALA A 66 5.83 16.75 -44.80
C ALA A 66 6.94 17.52 -45.56
N GLY A 67 8.15 16.96 -45.67
CA GLY A 67 9.28 17.53 -46.40
C GLY A 67 10.23 18.39 -45.56
N GLY A 68 10.21 18.26 -44.23
CA GLY A 68 11.19 18.88 -43.33
C GLY A 68 12.61 18.31 -43.52
N ASP A 69 13.61 19.08 -43.12
CA ASP A 69 15.02 18.67 -43.14
C ASP A 69 15.46 18.12 -41.78
N GLU A 70 16.07 16.94 -41.77
CA GLU A 70 16.45 16.20 -40.57
C GLU A 70 17.41 16.99 -39.68
N GLY A 71 18.46 17.58 -40.28
CA GLY A 71 19.47 18.34 -39.54
C GLY A 71 18.89 19.62 -38.93
N GLN A 72 18.02 20.33 -39.67
CA GLN A 72 17.34 21.52 -39.17
C GLN A 72 16.33 21.22 -38.06
N LEU A 73 15.61 20.08 -38.15
CA LEU A 73 14.67 19.65 -37.10
C LEU A 73 15.40 19.35 -35.80
N LEU A 74 16.47 18.54 -35.82
CA LEU A 74 17.30 18.28 -34.64
C LEU A 74 17.89 19.58 -34.06
N ALA A 75 18.31 20.51 -34.92
CA ALA A 75 18.85 21.80 -34.50
C ALA A 75 17.82 22.74 -33.86
N THR A 76 16.53 22.57 -34.19
CA THR A 76 15.42 23.35 -33.63
C THR A 76 14.94 22.79 -32.30
N CYS A 77 15.18 21.50 -32.03
CA CYS A 77 14.83 20.81 -30.79
C CYS A 77 16.08 20.22 -30.09
N PRO A 78 17.07 21.05 -29.70
CA PRO A 78 18.32 20.56 -29.14
C PRO A 78 18.17 19.84 -27.80
N ALA A 79 17.29 20.28 -26.89
CA ALA A 79 17.08 19.63 -25.60
C ALA A 79 16.42 18.25 -25.77
N LEU A 80 15.35 18.15 -26.58
CA LEU A 80 14.74 16.86 -26.93
C LEU A 80 15.75 15.91 -27.58
N THR A 81 16.57 16.42 -28.51
CA THR A 81 17.61 15.63 -29.18
C THR A 81 18.66 15.12 -28.20
N ALA A 82 19.18 15.99 -27.33
CA ALA A 82 20.19 15.60 -26.35
C ALA A 82 19.63 14.60 -25.32
N SER A 83 18.43 14.85 -24.77
CA SER A 83 17.82 13.97 -23.77
C SER A 83 17.52 12.58 -24.32
N THR A 84 16.97 12.49 -25.53
CA THR A 84 16.67 11.18 -26.16
C THR A 84 17.94 10.43 -26.58
N LEU A 85 18.99 11.14 -27.03
CA LEU A 85 20.30 10.55 -27.33
C LEU A 85 20.98 10.01 -26.07
N LEU A 86 21.00 10.79 -24.99
CA LEU A 86 21.57 10.38 -23.70
C LEU A 86 20.81 9.20 -23.09
N PHE A 87 19.48 9.22 -23.16
CA PHE A 87 18.65 8.10 -22.72
C PHE A 87 18.95 6.82 -23.50
N ARG A 88 19.14 6.91 -24.84
CA ARG A 88 19.55 5.76 -25.65
C ARG A 88 20.96 5.30 -25.31
N ALA A 89 21.91 6.21 -25.12
CA ALA A 89 23.27 5.87 -24.70
C ALA A 89 23.33 5.14 -23.36
N ALA A 90 22.40 5.39 -22.44
CA ALA A 90 22.33 4.73 -21.14
C ALA A 90 21.91 3.25 -21.19
N ARG A 91 21.23 2.81 -22.26
CA ARG A 91 20.62 1.46 -22.36
C ARG A 91 21.29 0.53 -23.38
N LEU A 92 22.38 0.96 -24.03
CA LEU A 92 23.00 0.21 -25.12
C LEU A 92 24.15 -0.68 -24.65
N ASN A 93 24.21 -1.89 -25.20
CA ASN A 93 25.30 -2.84 -24.96
C ASN A 93 26.52 -2.54 -25.86
N ASP A 94 26.31 -2.18 -27.14
CA ASP A 94 27.37 -1.78 -28.07
C ASP A 94 27.27 -0.29 -28.44
N VAL A 95 28.21 0.49 -27.92
CA VAL A 95 28.29 1.94 -28.13
C VAL A 95 28.65 2.30 -29.58
N SER A 96 29.17 1.38 -30.38
CA SER A 96 29.46 1.61 -31.80
C SER A 96 28.19 1.74 -32.64
N GLU A 97 27.09 1.13 -32.20
CA GLU A 97 25.80 1.12 -32.90
C GLU A 97 24.88 2.28 -32.48
N LEU A 98 25.29 3.09 -31.49
CA LEU A 98 24.49 4.17 -30.89
C LEU A 98 23.81 5.09 -31.91
N ALA A 99 24.50 5.49 -32.98
CA ALA A 99 23.92 6.37 -33.99
C ALA A 99 22.76 5.70 -34.74
N SER A 100 22.87 4.41 -35.06
CA SER A 100 21.80 3.65 -35.71
C SER A 100 20.64 3.44 -34.74
N GLU A 101 20.95 3.01 -33.52
CA GLU A 101 20.00 2.73 -32.46
C GLU A 101 19.22 3.96 -31.99
N PHE A 102 19.82 5.15 -32.02
CA PHE A 102 19.13 6.39 -31.75
C PHE A 102 17.94 6.62 -32.70
N TRP A 103 18.16 6.47 -34.01
CA TRP A 103 17.10 6.65 -35.01
C TRP A 103 16.05 5.55 -34.95
N SER A 104 16.48 4.30 -34.83
CA SER A 104 15.59 3.15 -34.62
C SER A 104 14.71 3.33 -33.39
N GLY A 105 15.30 3.81 -32.30
CA GLY A 105 14.61 4.12 -31.05
C GLY A 105 13.59 5.26 -31.16
N LEU A 106 13.73 6.14 -32.16
CA LEU A 106 12.74 7.15 -32.55
C LEU A 106 11.70 6.61 -33.54
N GLY A 107 11.78 5.34 -33.92
CA GLY A 107 10.91 4.72 -34.93
C GLY A 107 11.23 5.16 -36.36
N LEU A 108 12.48 5.56 -36.63
CA LEU A 108 12.95 6.04 -37.92
C LEU A 108 14.08 5.16 -38.44
N GLU A 109 14.09 4.90 -39.75
CA GLU A 109 15.14 4.10 -40.39
C GLU A 109 16.53 4.77 -40.27
N PRO A 110 17.59 4.06 -39.86
CA PRO A 110 18.93 4.62 -39.69
C PRO A 110 19.70 4.69 -41.02
N THR A 111 19.47 5.75 -41.80
CA THR A 111 20.22 5.98 -43.05
C THR A 111 21.66 6.50 -42.79
N PRO A 112 22.60 6.37 -43.75
CA PRO A 112 23.94 6.95 -43.63
C PRO A 112 23.95 8.46 -43.35
N GLU A 113 22.99 9.21 -43.93
CA GLU A 113 22.84 10.64 -43.70
C GLU A 113 22.40 10.95 -42.26
N ARG A 114 21.41 10.20 -41.76
CA ARG A 114 20.88 10.32 -40.40
C ARG A 114 21.92 9.98 -39.35
N THR A 115 22.60 8.86 -39.52
CA THR A 115 23.65 8.40 -38.58
C THR A 115 24.81 9.40 -38.49
N ALA A 116 25.14 10.11 -39.58
CA ALA A 116 26.15 11.16 -39.57
C ALA A 116 25.75 12.40 -38.74
N LEU A 117 24.45 12.68 -38.55
CA LEU A 117 23.97 13.83 -37.76
C LEU A 117 24.15 13.65 -36.24
N VAL A 118 24.33 12.42 -35.79
CA VAL A 118 24.55 12.03 -34.39
C VAL A 118 25.84 11.21 -34.25
N ALA A 119 26.84 11.53 -35.06
CA ALA A 119 28.16 10.91 -34.99
C ALA A 119 29.01 11.53 -33.86
N PRO A 120 30.08 10.86 -33.39
CA PRO A 120 30.84 11.30 -32.22
C PRO A 120 31.38 12.74 -32.29
N ASP A 121 31.77 13.21 -33.47
CA ASP A 121 32.26 14.57 -33.72
C ASP A 121 31.19 15.67 -33.52
N THR A 122 29.91 15.29 -33.42
CA THR A 122 28.78 16.21 -33.23
C THR A 122 28.35 16.37 -31.77
N TYR A 123 28.76 15.48 -30.86
CA TYR A 123 28.24 15.40 -29.49
C TYR A 123 28.44 16.69 -28.70
N ALA A 124 29.64 17.29 -28.74
CA ALA A 124 29.90 18.57 -28.06
C ALA A 124 28.93 19.67 -28.50
N GLY A 125 28.61 19.74 -29.80
CA GLY A 125 27.66 20.72 -30.35
C GLY A 125 26.20 20.41 -30.03
N ILE A 126 25.83 19.14 -29.89
CA ILE A 126 24.48 18.73 -29.43
C ILE A 126 24.29 19.12 -27.96
N LEU A 127 25.22 18.75 -27.08
CA LEU A 127 25.17 19.05 -25.64
C LEU A 127 25.14 20.56 -25.37
N THR A 128 26.04 21.30 -26.01
CA THR A 128 26.12 22.77 -25.84
C THR A 128 24.82 23.47 -26.26
N ARG A 129 24.19 23.03 -27.36
CA ARG A 129 22.92 23.62 -27.82
C ARG A 129 21.75 23.31 -26.89
N ALA A 130 21.79 22.19 -26.19
CA ALA A 130 20.82 21.81 -25.17
C ALA A 130 21.03 22.53 -23.83
N GLY A 131 22.09 23.34 -23.70
CA GLY A 131 22.45 24.03 -22.46
C GLY A 131 23.26 23.17 -21.47
N LEU A 132 23.77 22.02 -21.91
CA LEU A 132 24.62 21.14 -21.11
C LEU A 132 26.11 21.48 -21.29
N ASP A 133 26.90 21.29 -20.22
CA ASP A 133 28.36 21.33 -20.28
C ASP A 133 28.85 20.12 -21.09
N PRO A 134 29.57 20.27 -22.21
CA PRO A 134 30.02 19.13 -23.01
C PRO A 134 31.09 18.26 -22.32
N VAL A 135 31.55 18.65 -21.12
CA VAL A 135 32.53 17.96 -20.27
C VAL A 135 33.78 17.57 -21.07
N ASP A 136 34.46 18.57 -21.63
CA ASP A 136 35.60 18.38 -22.56
C ASP A 136 36.68 17.44 -22.05
N ILE A 137 36.92 17.40 -20.74
CA ILE A 137 37.89 16.51 -20.12
C ILE A 137 37.54 15.02 -20.36
N ALA A 138 36.26 14.66 -20.38
CA ALA A 138 35.80 13.29 -20.59
C ALA A 138 36.20 12.76 -21.98
N ALA A 139 36.34 13.65 -22.98
CA ALA A 139 36.76 13.27 -24.32
C ALA A 139 38.23 12.85 -24.43
N THR A 140 39.03 13.11 -23.39
CA THR A 140 40.46 12.76 -23.36
C THR A 140 40.73 11.33 -22.90
N GLY A 141 39.70 10.63 -22.42
CA GLY A 141 39.75 9.22 -22.01
C GLY A 141 39.84 8.23 -23.16
N SER A 142 39.88 6.94 -22.82
CA SER A 142 39.88 5.84 -23.80
C SER A 142 38.63 5.79 -24.68
N ASP A 143 37.50 6.33 -24.21
CA ASP A 143 36.24 6.38 -24.96
C ASP A 143 36.19 7.52 -25.99
N GLY A 144 37.18 8.41 -26.00
CA GLY A 144 37.21 9.58 -26.89
C GLY A 144 35.93 10.42 -26.75
N GLU A 145 35.41 10.93 -27.86
CA GLU A 145 34.18 11.74 -27.88
C GLU A 145 32.96 11.11 -27.18
N LYS A 146 32.87 9.76 -27.11
CA LYS A 146 31.78 9.07 -26.42
C LYS A 146 31.81 9.30 -24.90
N GLY A 147 32.99 9.55 -24.34
CA GLY A 147 33.16 9.87 -22.91
C GLY A 147 32.32 11.07 -22.46
N ARG A 148 32.02 12.01 -23.37
CA ARG A 148 31.12 13.15 -23.09
C ARG A 148 29.70 12.70 -22.74
N LEU A 149 29.16 11.75 -23.50
CA LEU A 149 27.83 11.20 -23.23
C LEU A 149 27.85 10.41 -21.92
N PHE A 150 28.87 9.59 -21.69
CA PHE A 150 28.97 8.79 -20.46
C PHE A 150 29.19 9.62 -19.19
N ALA A 151 29.83 10.79 -19.28
CA ALA A 151 29.87 11.73 -18.17
C ALA A 151 28.46 12.24 -17.78
N HIS A 152 27.57 12.42 -18.75
CA HIS A 152 26.19 12.83 -18.52
C HIS A 152 25.27 11.69 -18.09
N VAL A 153 25.45 10.49 -18.66
CA VAL A 153 24.73 9.26 -18.28
C VAL A 153 25.12 8.82 -16.87
N GLY A 154 26.38 8.98 -16.48
CA GLY A 154 26.89 8.52 -15.19
C GLY A 154 27.07 7.00 -15.18
N ILE A 155 26.11 6.27 -14.61
CA ILE A 155 26.11 4.81 -14.54
C ILE A 155 25.07 4.30 -15.54
N ALA A 156 25.51 3.64 -16.61
CA ALA A 156 24.60 3.05 -17.59
C ALA A 156 23.95 1.76 -17.04
N THR A 157 22.76 1.42 -17.54
CA THR A 157 21.96 0.26 -17.09
C THR A 157 22.74 -1.06 -17.21
N ASP A 158 23.51 -1.22 -18.29
CA ASP A 158 24.33 -2.43 -18.54
C ASP A 158 25.51 -2.58 -17.55
N TRP A 159 25.92 -1.49 -16.87
CA TRP A 159 27.05 -1.50 -15.92
C TRP A 159 26.61 -1.87 -14.49
N VAL A 160 25.32 -1.70 -14.18
CA VAL A 160 24.78 -1.89 -12.83
C VAL A 160 25.05 -3.29 -12.27
N PRO A 161 24.86 -4.41 -13.01
CA PRO A 161 25.18 -5.74 -12.49
C PRO A 161 26.64 -5.90 -12.08
N GLU A 162 27.58 -5.44 -12.91
CA GLU A 162 29.03 -5.55 -12.65
C GLU A 162 29.47 -4.66 -11.48
N LEU A 163 28.91 -3.44 -11.39
CA LEU A 163 29.17 -2.54 -10.27
C LEU A 163 28.70 -3.13 -8.93
N ILE A 164 27.47 -3.65 -8.89
CA ILE A 164 26.94 -4.26 -7.66
C ILE A 164 27.72 -5.53 -7.31
N GLU A 165 28.13 -6.33 -8.30
CA GLU A 165 29.00 -7.50 -8.07
C GLU A 165 30.32 -7.10 -7.41
N LEU A 166 31.00 -6.06 -7.90
CA LEU A 166 32.25 -5.57 -7.31
C LEU A 166 32.06 -5.08 -5.85
N ILE A 167 30.97 -4.34 -5.58
CA ILE A 167 30.62 -3.89 -4.23
C ILE A 167 30.38 -5.10 -3.32
N ASP A 168 29.63 -6.09 -3.79
CA ASP A 168 29.33 -7.31 -3.03
C ASP A 168 30.58 -8.16 -2.79
N SER A 169 31.47 -8.33 -3.77
CA SER A 169 32.72 -9.06 -3.62
C SER A 169 33.58 -8.46 -2.53
N ARG A 170 33.78 -7.12 -2.55
CA ARG A 170 34.54 -6.43 -1.50
C ARG A 170 33.89 -6.55 -0.12
N ARG A 171 32.55 -6.47 -0.06
CA ARG A 171 31.77 -6.65 1.18
C ARG A 171 31.91 -8.07 1.75
N LEU A 172 31.83 -9.09 0.89
CA LEU A 172 31.87 -10.50 1.29
C LEU A 172 33.30 -10.94 1.66
N ASP A 173 34.31 -10.41 1.00
CA ASP A 173 35.73 -10.69 1.29
C ASP A 173 36.25 -9.89 2.51
N GLY A 174 35.44 -8.99 3.06
CA GLY A 174 35.78 -8.16 4.22
C GLY A 174 36.82 -7.07 3.91
N THR A 175 37.00 -6.71 2.64
CA THR A 175 37.91 -5.67 2.17
C THR A 175 37.23 -4.31 2.01
N ALA A 176 35.90 -4.26 2.14
CA ALA A 176 35.11 -3.05 2.04
C ALA A 176 35.31 -2.10 3.23
N ASP A 177 35.42 -0.81 2.97
CA ASP A 177 35.53 0.24 3.99
C ASP A 177 34.21 0.45 4.73
N THR A 178 34.24 0.72 6.03
CA THR A 178 32.99 0.94 6.81
C THR A 178 32.24 2.20 6.38
N ASP A 179 32.97 3.23 5.97
CA ASP A 179 32.39 4.47 5.44
C ASP A 179 32.00 4.28 3.97
N ALA A 180 30.82 4.77 3.56
CA ALA A 180 30.30 4.52 2.22
C ALA A 180 30.99 5.36 1.13
N ASP A 181 31.43 6.57 1.47
CA ASP A 181 32.11 7.45 0.51
C ASP A 181 33.56 6.98 0.31
N ALA A 182 34.25 6.57 1.39
CA ALA A 182 35.56 5.93 1.28
C ALA A 182 35.52 4.60 0.50
N GLU A 183 34.45 3.80 0.68
CA GLU A 183 34.28 2.58 -0.12
C GLU A 183 34.06 2.91 -1.60
N ALA A 184 33.29 3.97 -1.90
CA ALA A 184 33.09 4.41 -3.28
C ALA A 184 34.42 4.83 -3.92
N ASP A 185 35.28 5.58 -3.22
CA ASP A 185 36.62 5.94 -3.69
C ASP A 185 37.47 4.68 -4.00
N ALA A 186 37.39 3.65 -3.14
CA ALA A 186 38.09 2.40 -3.36
C ALA A 186 37.55 1.62 -4.56
N VAL A 187 36.23 1.60 -4.76
CA VAL A 187 35.59 0.99 -5.94
C VAL A 187 35.98 1.75 -7.22
N VAL A 188 36.00 3.08 -7.19
CA VAL A 188 36.46 3.92 -8.32
C VAL A 188 37.92 3.63 -8.66
N ALA A 189 38.79 3.49 -7.65
CA ALA A 189 40.20 3.16 -7.87
C ALA A 189 40.38 1.80 -8.58
N VAL A 190 39.59 0.79 -8.20
CA VAL A 190 39.60 -0.52 -8.87
C VAL A 190 39.12 -0.40 -10.32
N LEU A 191 37.95 0.24 -10.53
CA LEU A 191 37.39 0.41 -11.86
C LEU A 191 38.29 1.23 -12.79
N ALA A 192 39.01 2.23 -12.27
CA ALA A 192 39.93 3.04 -13.07
C ALA A 192 41.14 2.26 -13.60
N GLU A 193 41.54 1.18 -12.92
CA GLU A 193 42.65 0.30 -13.33
C GLU A 193 42.18 -0.89 -14.19
N GLU A 194 40.96 -1.37 -13.98
CA GLU A 194 40.38 -2.48 -14.71
C GLU A 194 39.81 -2.05 -16.08
N SER A 195 39.82 -2.96 -17.06
CA SER A 195 39.22 -2.73 -18.38
C SER A 195 37.71 -3.02 -18.39
N LEU A 196 37.00 -2.61 -17.33
CA LEU A 196 35.54 -2.73 -17.23
C LEU A 196 34.85 -1.51 -17.86
N GLN A 197 33.56 -1.65 -18.19
CA GLN A 197 32.83 -0.62 -18.95
C GLN A 197 32.75 0.75 -18.22
N ALA A 198 32.73 0.76 -16.88
CA ALA A 198 32.75 2.00 -16.08
C ALA A 198 34.16 2.61 -15.89
N GLY A 199 35.21 1.90 -16.27
CA GLY A 199 36.61 2.29 -16.02
C GLY A 199 37.03 3.61 -16.65
N PRO A 200 36.65 3.94 -17.90
CA PRO A 200 36.99 5.22 -18.52
C PRO A 200 36.45 6.43 -17.74
N LEU A 201 35.22 6.35 -17.21
CA LEU A 201 34.65 7.41 -16.37
C LEU A 201 35.43 7.54 -15.05
N CYS A 202 35.73 6.42 -14.41
CA CYS A 202 36.47 6.37 -13.15
C CYS A 202 37.90 6.92 -13.28
N ALA A 203 38.56 6.65 -14.41
CA ALA A 203 39.92 7.11 -14.67
C ALA A 203 40.00 8.62 -14.98
N VAL A 204 39.02 9.17 -15.70
CA VAL A 204 39.06 10.56 -16.18
C VAL A 204 38.35 11.53 -15.24
N LEU A 205 37.28 11.09 -14.58
CA LEU A 205 36.44 11.87 -13.68
C LEU A 205 36.17 11.13 -12.35
N PRO A 206 37.22 10.80 -11.56
CA PRO A 206 37.09 9.97 -10.36
C PRO A 206 36.17 10.59 -9.30
N GLU A 207 36.24 11.90 -9.08
CA GLU A 207 35.39 12.60 -8.10
C GLU A 207 33.90 12.53 -8.47
N LEU A 208 33.58 12.63 -9.77
CA LEU A 208 32.22 12.50 -10.27
C LEU A 208 31.72 11.05 -10.11
N ALA A 209 32.56 10.07 -10.46
CA ALA A 209 32.24 8.66 -10.31
C ALA A 209 31.98 8.29 -8.84
N ALA A 210 32.84 8.74 -7.91
CA ALA A 210 32.68 8.50 -6.47
C ALA A 210 31.35 9.06 -5.95
N GLY A 211 30.99 10.29 -6.36
CA GLY A 211 29.72 10.91 -5.98
C GLY A 211 28.47 10.18 -6.51
N LEU A 212 28.57 9.44 -7.62
CA LEU A 212 27.47 8.62 -8.15
C LEU A 212 27.44 7.21 -7.54
N ILE A 213 28.61 6.64 -7.22
CA ILE A 213 28.74 5.27 -6.69
C ILE A 213 28.45 5.20 -5.18
N ALA A 214 28.81 6.23 -4.40
CA ALA A 214 28.59 6.20 -2.94
C ALA A 214 27.12 6.01 -2.54
N PRO A 215 26.14 6.68 -3.18
CA PRO A 215 24.72 6.38 -2.96
C PRO A 215 24.36 4.92 -3.30
N VAL A 216 24.90 4.34 -4.38
CA VAL A 216 24.68 2.94 -4.77
C VAL A 216 25.24 1.98 -3.72
N VAL A 217 26.43 2.24 -3.19
CA VAL A 217 27.03 1.47 -2.07
C VAL A 217 26.11 1.45 -0.86
N ARG A 218 25.51 2.60 -0.50
CA ARG A 218 24.54 2.69 0.61
C ARG A 218 23.31 1.82 0.36
N VAL A 219 22.74 1.86 -0.85
CA VAL A 219 21.58 1.02 -1.24
C VAL A 219 21.92 -0.46 -1.17
N VAL A 220 23.04 -0.90 -1.76
CA VAL A 220 23.45 -2.32 -1.77
C VAL A 220 23.69 -2.84 -0.35
N ARG A 221 24.38 -2.05 0.51
CA ARG A 221 24.57 -2.40 1.92
C ARG A 221 23.26 -2.49 2.69
N TYR A 222 22.36 -1.54 2.45
CA TYR A 222 21.04 -1.54 3.07
C TYR A 222 20.22 -2.76 2.68
N ALA A 223 20.23 -3.13 1.39
CA ALA A 223 19.60 -4.32 0.86
C ALA A 223 20.17 -5.62 1.45
N ALA A 224 21.50 -5.69 1.59
CA ALA A 224 22.17 -6.83 2.22
C ALA A 224 21.83 -6.97 3.72
N ALA A 225 21.64 -5.86 4.43
CA ALA A 225 21.32 -5.85 5.86
C ALA A 225 19.83 -6.15 6.16
N HIS A 226 18.92 -5.88 5.22
CA HIS A 226 17.46 -6.02 5.39
C HIS A 226 16.83 -6.86 4.27
N PRO A 227 17.21 -8.14 4.11
CA PRO A 227 16.64 -9.01 3.09
C PRO A 227 15.11 -9.08 3.23
N GLY A 228 14.39 -8.98 2.11
CA GLY A 228 12.92 -9.04 2.07
C GLY A 228 12.17 -7.73 2.39
N HIS A 229 12.80 -6.74 3.03
CA HIS A 229 12.13 -5.48 3.45
C HIS A 229 12.84 -4.20 2.97
N TRP A 230 14.03 -4.30 2.39
CA TRP A 230 14.87 -3.15 2.04
C TRP A 230 14.22 -2.12 1.11
N ARG A 231 13.34 -2.52 0.19
CA ARG A 231 12.68 -1.55 -0.71
C ARG A 231 11.82 -0.54 0.04
N HIS A 232 11.16 -0.96 1.12
CA HIS A 232 10.33 -0.08 1.92
C HIS A 232 11.18 0.97 2.68
N GLY A 233 12.34 0.55 3.18
CA GLY A 233 13.26 1.45 3.87
C GLY A 233 13.90 2.53 2.98
N LEU A 234 13.95 2.32 1.65
CA LEU A 234 14.44 3.33 0.70
C LEU A 234 13.50 4.54 0.62
N THR A 235 12.18 4.32 0.69
CA THR A 235 11.17 5.40 0.67
C THR A 235 11.13 6.23 1.96
N SER A 236 11.62 5.69 3.08
CA SER A 236 11.61 6.35 4.39
C SER A 236 12.79 7.32 4.62
N GLY A 237 13.49 7.73 3.54
CA GLY A 237 14.51 8.79 3.58
C GLY A 237 15.88 8.38 4.13
N ALA A 238 16.08 7.14 4.56
CA ALA A 238 17.34 6.68 5.14
C ALA A 238 18.49 6.53 4.11
N VAL A 239 18.20 6.55 2.79
CA VAL A 239 19.18 6.21 1.73
C VAL A 239 19.08 7.12 0.47
N ALA A 240 18.20 8.12 0.42
CA ALA A 240 17.81 8.75 -0.84
C ALA A 240 18.59 10.04 -1.20
N GLU A 241 19.80 9.88 -1.74
CA GLU A 241 20.49 10.88 -2.57
C GLU A 241 20.89 10.32 -3.95
N VAL A 242 20.35 9.17 -4.34
CA VAL A 242 20.64 8.54 -5.64
C VAL A 242 19.80 9.22 -6.73
N PRO A 243 20.38 9.63 -7.87
CA PRO A 243 19.59 10.15 -8.98
C PRO A 243 18.54 9.12 -9.46
N PRO A 244 17.30 9.52 -9.78
CA PRO A 244 16.19 8.59 -10.03
C PRO A 244 16.49 7.53 -11.11
N LEU A 245 17.15 7.92 -12.20
CA LEU A 245 17.50 7.01 -13.30
C LEU A 245 18.46 5.88 -12.86
N ILE A 246 19.41 6.17 -11.96
CA ILE A 246 20.32 5.15 -11.41
C ILE A 246 19.58 4.29 -10.39
N LEU A 247 18.73 4.92 -9.57
CA LEU A 247 17.98 4.22 -8.53
C LEU A 247 17.01 3.19 -9.12
N GLU A 248 16.33 3.52 -10.21
CA GLU A 248 15.43 2.59 -10.93
C GLU A 248 16.17 1.31 -11.34
N ASP A 249 17.31 1.45 -12.02
CA ASP A 249 18.11 0.31 -12.49
C ASP A 249 18.72 -0.51 -11.35
N VAL A 250 19.23 0.14 -10.29
CA VAL A 250 19.77 -0.53 -9.11
C VAL A 250 18.69 -1.28 -8.34
N VAL A 251 17.50 -0.69 -8.20
CA VAL A 251 16.36 -1.34 -7.55
C VAL A 251 15.92 -2.54 -8.38
N GLU A 252 15.80 -2.41 -9.70
CA GLU A 252 15.46 -3.51 -10.60
C GLU A 252 16.48 -4.65 -10.49
N GLU A 253 17.78 -4.36 -10.59
CA GLU A 253 18.85 -5.36 -10.48
C GLU A 253 18.84 -6.09 -9.14
N LEU A 254 18.77 -5.38 -8.00
CA LEU A 254 18.70 -5.98 -6.66
C LEU A 254 17.42 -6.79 -6.42
N SER A 255 16.37 -6.48 -7.18
CA SER A 255 15.10 -7.18 -7.16
C SER A 255 15.12 -8.49 -7.93
N GLU A 256 15.86 -8.51 -9.03
CA GLU A 256 16.05 -9.72 -9.83
C GLU A 256 17.10 -10.62 -9.19
N ARG A 257 18.18 -10.03 -8.70
CA ARG A 257 19.39 -10.68 -8.19
C ARG A 257 19.75 -10.03 -6.85
N PRO A 258 19.35 -10.64 -5.72
CA PRO A 258 19.60 -10.08 -4.38
C PRO A 258 21.08 -9.82 -4.09
N ALA A 259 21.36 -8.98 -3.09
CA ALA A 259 22.73 -8.70 -2.63
C ALA A 259 23.48 -10.01 -2.28
N GLY A 260 24.71 -10.13 -2.78
CA GLY A 260 25.57 -11.31 -2.67
C GLY A 260 25.48 -12.29 -3.84
N THR A 261 24.66 -12.01 -4.86
CA THR A 261 24.63 -12.82 -6.10
C THR A 261 25.94 -12.66 -6.87
N THR A 262 26.55 -13.76 -7.29
CA THR A 262 27.78 -13.79 -8.12
C THR A 262 27.45 -14.03 -9.59
N ALA A 263 28.34 -13.58 -10.49
CA ALA A 263 28.17 -13.61 -11.95
C ALA A 263 26.82 -13.02 -12.39
N ARG A 264 26.44 -11.86 -11.81
CA ARG A 264 25.08 -11.29 -11.88
C ARG A 264 24.54 -11.21 -13.30
N ARG A 265 25.39 -10.81 -14.24
CA ARG A 265 25.04 -10.66 -15.67
C ARG A 265 24.39 -11.90 -16.27
N HIS A 266 24.94 -13.07 -15.97
CA HIS A 266 24.52 -14.36 -16.56
C HIS A 266 23.48 -15.08 -15.70
N ARG A 267 23.26 -14.65 -14.46
CA ARG A 267 22.28 -15.30 -13.57
C ARG A 267 20.85 -14.89 -13.91
N VAL A 268 19.98 -15.91 -13.96
CA VAL A 268 18.51 -15.75 -14.05
C VAL A 268 17.99 -14.91 -12.88
N GLY A 269 18.54 -15.12 -11.68
CA GLY A 269 18.13 -14.43 -10.45
C GLY A 269 17.14 -15.25 -9.63
N VAL A 270 16.21 -14.57 -8.96
CA VAL A 270 15.24 -15.18 -8.04
C VAL A 270 13.80 -14.93 -8.49
N GLY A 271 12.88 -15.83 -8.13
CA GLY A 271 11.44 -15.63 -8.36
C GLY A 271 10.93 -14.40 -7.63
N SER A 272 9.94 -13.70 -8.23
CA SER A 272 9.43 -12.46 -7.64
C SER A 272 8.36 -12.76 -6.58
N ARG A 273 8.53 -12.22 -5.38
CA ARG A 273 7.44 -12.20 -4.39
C ARG A 273 6.73 -10.86 -4.46
N GLU A 274 5.39 -10.89 -4.42
CA GLU A 274 4.62 -9.69 -4.13
C GLU A 274 4.82 -9.35 -2.65
N THR A 275 5.59 -8.29 -2.36
CA THR A 275 5.96 -7.89 -0.99
C THR A 275 5.23 -6.64 -0.51
N GLN A 276 4.45 -5.99 -1.38
CA GLN A 276 3.76 -4.73 -1.08
C GLN A 276 2.27 -4.81 -1.45
N PRO A 277 1.40 -4.15 -0.67
CA PRO A 277 0.00 -3.99 -1.04
C PRO A 277 -0.15 -3.21 -2.35
N ARG A 278 -1.08 -3.63 -3.22
CA ARG A 278 -1.38 -2.93 -4.47
C ARG A 278 -2.83 -3.10 -4.90
N LEU A 279 -3.29 -2.25 -5.81
CA LEU A 279 -4.53 -2.49 -6.52
C LEU A 279 -4.35 -3.61 -7.57
N SER A 280 -5.40 -4.40 -7.74
CA SER A 280 -5.49 -5.40 -8.79
C SER A 280 -6.91 -5.47 -9.33
N LEU A 281 -7.04 -5.80 -10.61
CA LEU A 281 -8.32 -6.02 -11.25
C LEU A 281 -8.65 -7.51 -11.30
N ASP A 282 -9.65 -7.90 -10.52
CA ASP A 282 -10.26 -9.22 -10.65
C ASP A 282 -11.36 -9.15 -11.71
N LEU A 283 -10.98 -9.45 -12.96
CA LEU A 283 -11.89 -9.39 -14.10
C LEU A 283 -13.04 -10.40 -13.98
N ALA A 284 -12.76 -11.62 -13.52
CA ALA A 284 -13.77 -12.66 -13.31
C ALA A 284 -14.84 -12.18 -12.32
N ARG A 285 -14.43 -11.53 -11.24
CA ARG A 285 -15.35 -10.97 -10.25
C ARG A 285 -15.83 -9.55 -10.59
N GLN A 286 -15.32 -8.92 -11.63
CA GLN A 286 -15.63 -7.55 -12.06
C GLN A 286 -15.47 -6.54 -10.91
N ARG A 287 -14.31 -6.59 -10.25
CA ARG A 287 -13.98 -5.77 -9.07
C ARG A 287 -12.53 -5.34 -9.09
N VAL A 288 -12.30 -4.09 -8.69
CA VAL A 288 -10.98 -3.66 -8.22
C VAL A 288 -10.82 -4.15 -6.77
N VAL A 289 -9.70 -4.78 -6.47
CA VAL A 289 -9.36 -5.28 -5.14
C VAL A 289 -8.05 -4.65 -4.67
N LEU A 290 -7.98 -4.31 -3.39
CA LEU A 290 -6.70 -4.12 -2.71
C LEU A 290 -6.18 -5.52 -2.37
N ARG A 291 -5.04 -5.90 -2.94
CA ARG A 291 -4.36 -7.15 -2.65
C ARG A 291 -3.34 -6.91 -1.54
N LEU A 292 -3.46 -7.67 -0.45
CA LEU A 292 -2.43 -7.76 0.58
C LEU A 292 -1.46 -8.90 0.24
N PRO A 293 -0.15 -8.66 0.29
CA PRO A 293 0.88 -9.62 -0.13
C PRO A 293 0.96 -10.86 0.76
N GLU A 294 1.68 -11.87 0.28
CA GLU A 294 2.13 -12.98 1.13
C GLU A 294 3.29 -12.52 2.02
N VAL A 295 3.18 -12.77 3.31
CA VAL A 295 4.20 -12.44 4.30
C VAL A 295 4.83 -13.72 4.82
N LEU A 296 6.16 -13.73 4.93
CA LEU A 296 6.89 -14.88 5.45
C LEU A 296 6.58 -15.06 6.94
N LEU A 297 6.35 -16.29 7.36
CA LEU A 297 6.07 -16.66 8.74
C LEU A 297 7.25 -17.45 9.31
N ASP A 298 7.61 -17.15 10.56
CA ASP A 298 8.57 -17.95 11.30
C ASP A 298 8.02 -19.36 11.54
N ALA A 299 8.90 -20.37 11.40
CA ALA A 299 8.50 -21.78 11.39
C ALA A 299 8.02 -22.30 12.77
N ASP A 300 8.44 -21.65 13.85
CA ASP A 300 8.23 -22.10 15.25
C ASP A 300 7.11 -21.35 15.98
N GLU A 301 6.60 -20.25 15.41
CA GLU A 301 5.45 -19.53 15.94
C GLU A 301 4.23 -19.76 15.02
N SER A 302 3.04 -19.39 15.45
CA SER A 302 1.89 -19.27 14.54
C SER A 302 1.63 -17.78 14.32
N PRO A 303 2.50 -17.06 13.58
CA PRO A 303 2.35 -15.63 13.49
C PRO A 303 1.16 -15.37 12.58
N GLU A 304 0.18 -14.71 13.16
CA GLU A 304 -0.84 -14.02 12.39
C GLU A 304 -0.30 -12.65 12.03
N VAL A 305 -0.44 -12.27 10.76
CA VAL A 305 -0.12 -10.91 10.32
C VAL A 305 -1.39 -10.07 10.45
N ARG A 306 -1.29 -8.98 11.20
CA ARG A 306 -2.40 -8.06 11.47
C ARG A 306 -2.27 -6.85 10.56
N TRP A 307 -3.36 -6.53 9.86
CA TRP A 307 -3.40 -5.45 8.91
C TRP A 307 -4.39 -4.38 9.35
N HIS A 308 -3.99 -3.11 9.33
CA HIS A 308 -4.89 -1.97 9.43
C HIS A 308 -5.05 -1.35 8.04
N ILE A 309 -6.29 -1.23 7.58
CA ILE A 309 -6.56 -0.68 6.26
C ILE A 309 -7.53 0.48 6.40
N ASP A 310 -7.08 1.66 6.03
CA ASP A 310 -7.84 2.89 6.03
C ASP A 310 -8.27 3.25 4.60
N VAL A 311 -9.55 3.05 4.30
CA VAL A 311 -10.15 3.43 3.01
C VAL A 311 -10.94 4.72 3.20
N GLU A 312 -10.34 5.86 2.84
CA GLU A 312 -10.90 7.21 3.02
C GLU A 312 -11.48 7.44 4.43
N GLY A 313 -10.66 7.18 5.45
CA GLY A 313 -11.02 7.41 6.83
C GLY A 313 -11.88 6.30 7.46
N ARG A 314 -12.05 5.14 6.83
CA ARG A 314 -12.75 4.00 7.43
C ARG A 314 -11.74 2.90 7.75
N PRO A 315 -10.97 3.03 8.84
CA PRO A 315 -10.03 2.01 9.25
C PRO A 315 -10.76 0.71 9.57
N THR A 316 -10.26 -0.39 9.03
CA THR A 316 -10.75 -1.74 9.27
C THR A 316 -9.55 -2.65 9.52
N GLY A 317 -9.63 -3.45 10.58
CA GLY A 317 -8.64 -4.47 10.88
C GLY A 317 -8.88 -5.74 10.06
N PHE A 318 -7.82 -6.28 9.45
CA PHE A 318 -7.80 -7.58 8.78
C PHE A 318 -6.68 -8.43 9.35
N ARG A 319 -6.74 -9.73 9.08
CA ARG A 319 -5.76 -10.70 9.56
C ARG A 319 -5.45 -11.70 8.44
N THR A 320 -4.18 -12.04 8.26
CA THR A 320 -3.75 -13.14 7.41
C THR A 320 -2.97 -14.16 8.24
N ARG A 321 -3.14 -15.44 7.94
CA ARG A 321 -2.44 -16.56 8.60
C ARG A 321 -1.86 -17.46 7.54
N ARG A 322 -1.13 -18.49 7.98
CA ARG A 322 -0.52 -19.51 7.12
C ARG A 322 -1.49 -19.97 6.02
N SER A 323 -1.00 -19.92 4.79
CA SER A 323 -1.73 -20.38 3.61
C SER A 323 -2.08 -21.86 3.72
N ASP A 324 -3.21 -22.25 3.14
CA ASP A 324 -3.59 -23.66 2.95
C ASP A 324 -2.70 -24.35 1.89
N SER A 325 -1.91 -23.57 1.14
CA SER A 325 -1.00 -24.08 0.13
C SER A 325 0.16 -24.85 0.79
N PRO A 326 0.40 -26.10 0.38
CA PRO A 326 1.63 -26.81 0.73
C PRO A 326 2.83 -26.05 0.13
N GLY A 327 3.85 -25.76 0.95
CA GLY A 327 5.00 -24.96 0.53
C GLY A 327 5.66 -24.25 1.71
N ARG A 328 6.37 -23.15 1.41
CA ARG A 328 7.01 -22.26 2.39
C ARG A 328 5.98 -21.74 3.41
N PRO A 329 6.34 -21.55 4.70
CA PRO A 329 5.42 -21.00 5.69
C PRO A 329 5.19 -19.51 5.41
N VAL A 330 4.21 -19.21 4.56
CA VAL A 330 3.79 -17.84 4.23
C VAL A 330 2.32 -17.64 4.57
N THR A 331 1.90 -16.40 4.79
CA THR A 331 0.47 -16.07 4.88
C THR A 331 -0.22 -16.23 3.53
N GLY A 332 -1.52 -16.53 3.53
CA GLY A 332 -2.31 -16.42 2.30
C GLY A 332 -2.49 -14.97 1.85
N VAL A 333 -2.51 -14.75 0.53
CA VAL A 333 -2.92 -13.47 -0.09
C VAL A 333 -4.36 -13.13 0.30
N LEU A 334 -4.62 -11.88 0.65
CA LEU A 334 -5.96 -11.39 0.97
C LEU A 334 -6.39 -10.28 -0.01
N ASP A 335 -7.39 -10.58 -0.84
CA ASP A 335 -7.99 -9.64 -1.77
C ASP A 335 -9.23 -8.97 -1.13
N ILE A 336 -9.18 -7.64 -0.98
CA ILE A 336 -10.21 -6.83 -0.32
C ILE A 336 -10.93 -6.01 -1.38
N PRO A 337 -12.23 -6.22 -1.61
CA PRO A 337 -12.95 -5.56 -2.69
C PRO A 337 -13.17 -4.07 -2.41
N MET A 338 -12.72 -3.22 -3.32
CA MET A 338 -12.96 -1.79 -3.26
C MET A 338 -14.42 -1.49 -3.60
N ARG A 339 -15.15 -0.93 -2.64
CA ARG A 339 -16.61 -0.72 -2.77
C ARG A 339 -16.97 0.53 -3.56
N ARG A 340 -16.05 1.47 -3.72
CA ARG A 340 -16.19 2.73 -4.46
C ARG A 340 -14.82 3.19 -4.96
N PRO A 341 -14.74 4.06 -5.97
CA PRO A 341 -13.49 4.74 -6.31
C PRO A 341 -13.03 5.55 -5.10
N VAL A 342 -11.73 5.49 -4.82
CA VAL A 342 -11.08 6.23 -3.72
C VAL A 342 -9.75 6.78 -4.20
N ARG A 343 -9.30 7.92 -3.66
CA ARG A 343 -8.03 8.56 -4.06
C ARG A 343 -6.81 7.82 -3.51
N GLU A 344 -6.88 7.41 -2.25
CA GLU A 344 -5.76 6.81 -1.51
C GLU A 344 -6.29 5.76 -0.55
N ILE A 345 -5.46 4.76 -0.26
CA ILE A 345 -5.73 3.70 0.71
C ILE A 345 -4.52 3.57 1.62
N GLY A 346 -4.70 3.82 2.92
CA GLY A 346 -3.69 3.55 3.92
C GLY A 346 -3.68 2.05 4.24
N VAL A 347 -2.51 1.41 4.18
CA VAL A 347 -2.33 0.02 4.56
C VAL A 347 -1.20 -0.07 5.57
N ARG A 348 -1.38 -0.83 6.64
CA ARG A 348 -0.33 -1.03 7.64
C ARG A 348 -0.28 -2.48 8.09
N ASP A 349 0.91 -3.03 8.16
CA ASP A 349 1.21 -4.29 8.84
C ASP A 349 1.63 -3.97 10.27
N LEU A 350 0.81 -4.36 11.25
CA LEU A 350 1.09 -4.15 12.67
C LEU A 350 2.06 -5.18 13.26
N THR A 351 2.33 -6.27 12.55
CA THR A 351 3.22 -7.32 12.99
C THR A 351 4.66 -6.94 12.70
N HIS A 352 4.92 -6.32 11.54
CA HIS A 352 6.26 -5.86 11.13
C HIS A 352 6.46 -4.34 11.23
N ASP A 353 5.40 -3.60 11.57
CA ASP A 353 5.36 -2.13 11.64
C ASP A 353 5.54 -1.41 10.28
N ASP A 354 5.32 -2.11 9.17
CA ASP A 354 5.40 -1.56 7.81
C ASP A 354 4.12 -0.79 7.44
N ALA A 355 4.24 0.29 6.65
CA ALA A 355 3.10 1.11 6.22
C ALA A 355 3.19 1.53 4.75
N TRP A 356 2.04 1.60 4.07
CA TRP A 356 1.94 1.95 2.66
C TRP A 356 0.75 2.89 2.40
N VAL A 357 0.92 3.78 1.42
CA VAL A 357 -0.19 4.54 0.83
C VAL A 357 -0.36 4.06 -0.60
N VAL A 358 -1.41 3.27 -0.84
CA VAL A 358 -1.75 2.79 -2.18
C VAL A 358 -2.58 3.84 -2.88
N GLN A 359 -2.05 4.38 -3.98
CA GLN A 359 -2.75 5.34 -4.83
C GLN A 359 -3.92 4.67 -5.53
N GLY A 360 -5.06 5.37 -5.59
CA GLY A 360 -6.28 4.92 -6.21
C GLY A 360 -6.62 5.74 -7.45
N VAL A 361 -7.85 6.23 -7.53
CA VAL A 361 -8.35 7.01 -8.67
C VAL A 361 -7.95 8.48 -8.50
N ASP A 362 -7.17 8.99 -9.46
CA ASP A 362 -6.85 10.41 -9.57
C ASP A 362 -8.10 11.21 -9.96
N SER A 363 -8.31 12.37 -9.33
CA SER A 363 -9.39 13.30 -9.66
C SER A 363 -9.19 13.98 -11.01
N ASP A 364 -7.94 14.24 -11.41
CA ASP A 364 -7.59 14.89 -12.69
C ASP A 364 -7.64 13.91 -13.88
N ASP A 365 -7.37 12.63 -13.63
CA ASP A 365 -7.43 11.53 -14.60
C ASP A 365 -8.15 10.32 -13.98
N PRO A 366 -9.50 10.26 -14.00
CA PRO A 366 -10.29 9.26 -13.29
C PRO A 366 -10.27 7.91 -14.02
N VAL A 367 -9.10 7.29 -14.11
CA VAL A 367 -8.79 6.09 -14.89
C VAL A 367 -7.86 5.19 -14.10
N LEU A 368 -8.16 3.89 -14.09
CA LEU A 368 -7.19 2.86 -13.67
C LEU A 368 -6.87 1.96 -14.87
N VAL A 369 -5.60 1.65 -15.06
CA VAL A 369 -5.12 0.84 -16.19
C VAL A 369 -4.48 -0.44 -15.64
N PHE A 370 -4.86 -1.60 -16.19
CA PHE A 370 -4.37 -2.90 -15.77
C PHE A 370 -3.92 -3.73 -16.97
N THR A 371 -2.98 -4.65 -16.73
CA THR A 371 -2.71 -5.75 -17.66
C THR A 371 -3.93 -6.68 -17.77
N ARG A 372 -3.96 -7.55 -18.79
CA ARG A 372 -5.00 -8.59 -18.90
C ARG A 372 -5.02 -9.58 -17.73
N ARG A 373 -3.90 -9.72 -17.00
CA ARG A 373 -3.78 -10.52 -15.77
C ARG A 373 -4.20 -9.75 -14.50
N GLY A 374 -4.62 -8.49 -14.64
CA GLY A 374 -5.07 -7.66 -13.53
C GLY A 374 -3.97 -6.98 -12.72
N LYS A 375 -2.73 -6.93 -13.23
CA LYS A 375 -1.62 -6.16 -12.62
C LYS A 375 -1.82 -4.68 -12.94
N ASP A 376 -1.66 -3.81 -11.94
CA ASP A 376 -1.77 -2.35 -12.09
C ASP A 376 -0.66 -1.77 -12.99
N LEU A 377 -1.07 -0.84 -13.85
CA LEU A 377 -0.25 -0.03 -14.76
C LEU A 377 -0.63 1.46 -14.68
N THR A 378 -1.46 1.86 -13.71
CA THR A 378 -2.06 3.20 -13.64
C THR A 378 -1.01 4.30 -13.53
N ASP A 379 0.06 4.04 -12.79
CA ASP A 379 1.20 4.93 -12.56
C ASP A 379 2.13 5.06 -13.78
N ARG A 380 2.01 4.16 -14.78
CA ARG A 380 2.86 4.14 -15.95
C ARG A 380 2.41 5.16 -16.99
N VAL A 381 3.37 5.97 -17.44
CA VAL A 381 3.18 6.92 -18.54
C VAL A 381 3.48 6.32 -19.90
N SER A 382 4.24 5.22 -19.97
CA SER A 382 4.47 4.42 -21.19
C SER A 382 3.87 3.02 -21.06
N LEU A 383 3.06 2.64 -22.05
CA LEU A 383 2.36 1.36 -22.09
C LEU A 383 2.93 0.45 -23.17
N HIS A 384 3.51 -0.68 -22.75
CA HIS A 384 4.12 -1.69 -23.63
C HIS A 384 3.25 -2.93 -23.83
N HIS A 385 1.93 -2.75 -23.86
CA HIS A 385 1.00 -3.85 -24.07
C HIS A 385 0.13 -3.52 -25.27
N ASP A 386 -0.10 -4.53 -26.11
CA ASP A 386 -1.04 -4.47 -27.23
C ASP A 386 -2.49 -4.38 -26.76
N ARG A 387 -2.76 -4.81 -25.52
CA ARG A 387 -4.09 -4.79 -24.90
C ARG A 387 -4.00 -4.47 -23.41
N VAL A 388 -4.90 -3.61 -22.95
CA VAL A 388 -5.03 -3.24 -21.54
C VAL A 388 -6.48 -3.27 -21.09
N LEU A 389 -6.70 -3.53 -19.81
CA LEU A 389 -8.00 -3.40 -19.17
C LEU A 389 -8.06 -2.02 -18.49
N VAL A 390 -9.05 -1.21 -18.84
CA VAL A 390 -9.22 0.13 -18.29
C VAL A 390 -10.51 0.24 -17.51
N VAL A 391 -10.42 0.69 -16.26
CA VAL A 391 -11.55 1.02 -15.41
C VAL A 391 -11.79 2.53 -15.49
N CYS A 392 -12.95 2.92 -16.01
CA CYS A 392 -13.27 4.32 -16.30
C CYS A 392 -14.78 4.61 -16.13
N PRO A 393 -15.20 5.88 -16.04
CA PRO A 393 -16.61 6.27 -16.07
C PRO A 393 -17.34 5.79 -17.34
N GLU A 394 -18.60 5.39 -17.22
CA GLU A 394 -19.42 4.82 -18.31
C GLU A 394 -19.63 5.82 -19.48
N ASP A 395 -19.58 7.12 -19.21
CA ASP A 395 -19.75 8.21 -20.19
C ASP A 395 -18.48 8.56 -20.99
N SER A 396 -17.34 7.96 -20.63
CA SER A 396 -16.05 8.25 -21.24
C SER A 396 -15.82 7.50 -22.56
N THR A 397 -14.85 7.94 -23.37
CA THR A 397 -14.42 7.26 -24.61
C THR A 397 -12.90 7.17 -24.66
N ALA A 398 -12.36 6.00 -24.98
CA ALA A 398 -10.91 5.83 -25.16
C ALA A 398 -10.45 6.37 -26.52
N VAL A 399 -9.43 7.21 -26.53
CA VAL A 399 -8.92 7.89 -27.74
C VAL A 399 -7.39 7.87 -27.80
N ASP A 400 -6.88 7.74 -29.02
CA ASP A 400 -5.50 8.04 -29.39
C ASP A 400 -5.46 9.53 -29.78
N VAL A 401 -5.07 10.38 -28.84
CA VAL A 401 -5.05 11.85 -29.00
C VAL A 401 -4.05 12.27 -30.07
N VAL A 402 -2.93 11.55 -30.20
CA VAL A 402 -1.87 11.84 -31.17
C VAL A 402 -2.33 11.56 -32.60
N ARG A 403 -3.13 10.52 -32.82
CA ARG A 403 -3.73 10.19 -34.14
C ARG A 403 -5.16 10.70 -34.33
N ASP A 404 -5.73 11.34 -33.33
CA ASP A 404 -7.12 11.80 -33.26
C ASP A 404 -8.14 10.73 -33.70
N ARG A 405 -8.08 9.55 -33.07
CA ARG A 405 -9.00 8.44 -33.35
C ARG A 405 -9.49 7.76 -32.08
N VAL A 406 -10.69 7.20 -32.14
CA VAL A 406 -11.24 6.36 -31.07
C VAL A 406 -10.54 5.01 -31.07
N LEU A 407 -10.16 4.52 -29.90
CA LEU A 407 -9.53 3.22 -29.72
C LEU A 407 -10.59 2.10 -29.69
N PRO A 408 -10.36 0.94 -30.35
CA PRO A 408 -11.31 -0.16 -30.32
C PRO A 408 -11.47 -0.75 -28.92
N VAL A 409 -12.72 -1.04 -28.54
CA VAL A 409 -13.07 -1.76 -27.31
C VAL A 409 -13.47 -3.19 -27.67
N LEU A 410 -12.66 -4.16 -27.26
CA LEU A 410 -12.85 -5.58 -27.54
C LEU A 410 -13.85 -6.24 -26.58
N GLY A 411 -14.00 -5.69 -25.38
CA GLY A 411 -14.93 -6.16 -24.37
C GLY A 411 -15.29 -5.07 -23.36
N GLN A 412 -16.49 -5.13 -22.79
CA GLN A 412 -16.95 -4.20 -21.76
C GLN A 412 -17.75 -4.92 -20.68
N TRP A 413 -17.49 -4.59 -19.42
CA TRP A 413 -18.18 -5.13 -18.26
C TRP A 413 -18.59 -4.02 -17.29
N LYS A 414 -19.76 -4.14 -16.66
CA LYS A 414 -20.17 -3.20 -15.60
C LYS A 414 -19.44 -3.54 -14.30
N MET A 415 -19.00 -2.52 -13.57
CA MET A 415 -18.45 -2.71 -12.24
C MET A 415 -19.56 -3.10 -11.26
N LYS A 416 -19.30 -4.09 -10.39
CA LYS A 416 -20.34 -4.57 -9.45
C LYS A 416 -20.65 -3.58 -8.33
N THR A 417 -19.66 -2.83 -7.87
CA THR A 417 -19.76 -1.96 -6.69
C THR A 417 -19.69 -0.48 -7.06
N TRP A 418 -19.05 -0.13 -8.19
CA TRP A 418 -18.85 1.26 -8.61
C TRP A 418 -19.96 1.66 -9.59
N GLN A 419 -20.96 2.37 -9.08
CA GLN A 419 -22.06 2.89 -9.90
C GLN A 419 -21.53 3.89 -10.93
N GLY A 420 -21.93 3.75 -12.20
CA GLY A 420 -21.49 4.63 -13.29
C GLY A 420 -20.07 4.36 -13.82
N TRP A 421 -19.45 3.24 -13.43
CA TRP A 421 -18.12 2.82 -13.91
C TRP A 421 -18.17 1.50 -14.68
N VAL A 422 -17.26 1.35 -15.63
CA VAL A 422 -17.13 0.17 -16.49
C VAL A 422 -15.67 -0.26 -16.60
N ILE A 423 -15.47 -1.54 -16.88
CA ILE A 423 -14.20 -2.13 -17.31
C ILE A 423 -14.24 -2.26 -18.83
N ARG A 424 -13.21 -1.80 -19.54
CA ARG A 424 -13.06 -1.93 -21.00
C ARG A 424 -11.75 -2.62 -21.35
N ASP A 425 -11.79 -3.61 -22.22
CA ASP A 425 -10.62 -4.23 -22.85
C ASP A 425 -10.30 -3.44 -24.12
N ILE A 426 -9.20 -2.69 -24.10
CA ILE A 426 -8.83 -1.74 -25.15
C ILE A 426 -7.71 -2.33 -25.99
N ASP A 427 -7.89 -2.27 -27.31
CA ASP A 427 -6.85 -2.59 -28.29
C ASP A 427 -5.91 -1.40 -28.50
N LEU A 428 -4.63 -1.63 -28.21
CA LEU A 428 -3.51 -0.69 -28.32
C LEU A 428 -2.52 -1.09 -29.41
N SER A 429 -2.71 -2.20 -30.12
CA SER A 429 -1.77 -2.76 -31.11
C SER A 429 -1.27 -1.74 -32.15
N GLY A 430 -2.15 -0.83 -32.58
CA GLY A 430 -1.80 0.23 -33.51
C GLY A 430 -1.64 1.61 -32.88
N ALA A 431 -1.84 1.79 -31.56
CA ALA A 431 -1.93 3.08 -30.88
C ALA A 431 -0.56 3.72 -30.60
N VAL A 432 -0.53 5.05 -30.41
CA VAL A 432 0.67 5.80 -29.98
C VAL A 432 0.39 6.53 -28.67
N SER A 433 -0.88 6.76 -28.37
CA SER A 433 -1.31 7.34 -27.11
C SER A 433 -2.60 6.70 -26.62
N LEU A 434 -2.78 6.73 -25.31
CA LEU A 434 -4.03 6.37 -24.63
C LEU A 434 -4.48 7.52 -23.74
N HIS A 435 -5.69 8.01 -23.99
CA HIS A 435 -6.41 8.91 -23.10
C HIS A 435 -7.88 8.51 -23.02
N ILE A 436 -8.52 8.77 -21.88
CA ILE A 436 -9.93 8.53 -21.66
C ILE A 436 -10.66 9.87 -21.66
N ASP A 437 -11.26 10.21 -22.80
CA ASP A 437 -11.94 11.48 -23.03
C ASP A 437 -13.32 11.46 -22.38
N ARG A 438 -13.74 12.59 -21.79
CA ARG A 438 -15.07 12.74 -21.16
C ARG A 438 -15.80 13.95 -21.73
N PRO A 439 -17.10 13.83 -22.04
CA PRO A 439 -17.88 14.96 -22.56
C PRO A 439 -17.87 16.16 -21.60
N GLY A 440 -17.51 17.34 -22.12
CA GLY A 440 -17.52 18.60 -21.36
C GLY A 440 -16.31 18.83 -20.45
N VAL A 441 -15.38 17.87 -20.36
CA VAL A 441 -14.10 18.03 -19.66
C VAL A 441 -13.03 18.42 -20.68
N GLN A 442 -12.22 19.43 -20.36
CA GLN A 442 -11.12 19.83 -21.24
C GLN A 442 -10.02 18.76 -21.21
N ARG A 443 -9.56 18.33 -22.39
CA ARG A 443 -8.43 17.39 -22.50
C ARG A 443 -7.19 17.96 -21.81
N PRO A 444 -6.42 17.15 -21.07
CA PRO A 444 -5.21 17.60 -20.44
C PRO A 444 -4.15 17.98 -21.50
N PRO A 445 -3.13 18.76 -21.12
CA PRO A 445 -1.97 18.99 -21.97
C PRO A 445 -1.33 17.65 -22.37
N MET A 446 -0.75 17.58 -23.58
CA MET A 446 -0.15 16.35 -24.12
C MET A 446 0.93 15.73 -23.19
N GLY A 447 1.59 16.56 -22.36
CA GLY A 447 2.55 16.11 -21.34
C GLY A 447 1.95 15.28 -20.19
N ARG A 448 0.62 15.09 -20.14
CA ARG A 448 -0.05 14.18 -19.20
C ARG A 448 -0.70 12.96 -19.89
N VAL A 449 -0.56 12.85 -21.21
CA VAL A 449 -1.10 11.72 -21.98
C VAL A 449 -0.11 10.55 -21.91
N ARG A 450 -0.63 9.32 -21.80
CA ARG A 450 0.19 8.10 -21.82
C ARG A 450 0.61 7.78 -23.26
N CYS A 451 1.88 7.44 -23.47
CA CYS A 451 2.30 6.88 -24.76
C CYS A 451 2.09 5.36 -24.78
N VAL A 452 2.08 4.82 -25.99
CA VAL A 452 1.90 3.40 -26.26
C VAL A 452 2.97 2.96 -27.26
N ASP A 453 3.78 1.96 -26.89
CA ASP A 453 4.69 1.27 -27.80
C ASP A 453 4.79 -0.23 -27.46
N PRO A 454 3.95 -1.08 -28.07
CA PRO A 454 3.93 -2.51 -27.77
C PRO A 454 5.14 -3.27 -28.32
N ARG A 455 5.95 -2.66 -29.20
CA ARG A 455 7.12 -3.32 -29.83
C ARG A 455 8.27 -3.58 -28.86
N GLN A 456 8.25 -2.92 -27.71
CA GLN A 456 9.35 -2.99 -26.75
C GLN A 456 9.23 -4.17 -25.77
N ARG A 457 8.19 -5.00 -25.88
CA ARG A 457 7.92 -6.05 -24.89
C ARG A 457 7.72 -7.42 -25.50
N VAL A 458 8.54 -8.36 -25.06
CA VAL A 458 8.34 -9.79 -25.27
C VAL A 458 7.26 -10.29 -24.32
N VAL A 459 6.39 -11.16 -24.80
CA VAL A 459 5.30 -11.74 -24.01
C VAL A 459 5.48 -13.25 -23.90
N PHE A 460 5.44 -13.76 -22.67
CA PHE A 460 5.31 -15.18 -22.42
C PHE A 460 3.84 -15.59 -22.56
N ALA A 461 3.58 -16.52 -23.47
CA ALA A 461 2.27 -17.11 -23.71
C ALA A 461 2.24 -18.55 -23.18
N GLU A 462 1.22 -18.84 -22.40
CA GLU A 462 0.90 -20.19 -21.91
C GLU A 462 -0.12 -20.78 -22.91
N PRO A 463 0.29 -21.71 -23.80
CA PRO A 463 -0.53 -22.09 -24.96
C PRO A 463 -1.81 -22.84 -24.57
N ASP A 464 -1.74 -23.66 -23.51
CA ASP A 464 -2.84 -24.52 -23.05
C ASP A 464 -3.22 -24.24 -21.59
N GLU A 465 -4.43 -24.68 -21.21
CA GLU A 465 -4.88 -24.65 -19.82
C GLU A 465 -4.02 -25.59 -18.95
N PRO A 466 -3.74 -25.22 -17.69
CA PRO A 466 -3.03 -26.09 -16.76
C PRO A 466 -3.70 -27.46 -16.57
N CYS A 467 -2.89 -28.48 -16.32
CA CYS A 467 -3.34 -29.82 -15.97
C CYS A 467 -4.33 -29.78 -14.78
N PRO A 468 -5.55 -30.32 -14.92
CA PRO A 468 -6.59 -30.18 -13.92
C PRO A 468 -6.21 -30.89 -12.61
N SER A 469 -6.56 -30.27 -11.48
CA SER A 469 -6.31 -30.81 -10.12
C SER A 469 -4.83 -31.02 -9.75
N LEU A 470 -3.89 -30.51 -10.55
CA LEU A 470 -2.46 -30.72 -10.35
C LEU A 470 -1.76 -29.38 -10.08
N ARG A 471 -0.91 -29.37 -9.05
CA ARG A 471 0.01 -28.27 -8.76
C ARG A 471 1.37 -28.83 -8.41
N SER A 472 2.42 -28.07 -8.59
CA SER A 472 3.72 -28.40 -8.04
C SER A 472 3.75 -28.20 -6.51
N LEU A 473 4.81 -28.66 -5.85
CA LEU A 473 5.03 -28.38 -4.42
C LEU A 473 5.24 -26.87 -4.15
N GLY A 474 5.76 -26.13 -5.13
CA GLY A 474 5.84 -24.67 -5.11
C GLY A 474 4.49 -23.95 -5.21
N GLY A 475 3.43 -24.67 -5.58
CA GLY A 475 2.09 -24.12 -5.77
C GLY A 475 1.81 -23.62 -7.20
N LEU A 476 2.78 -23.75 -8.12
CA LEU A 476 2.62 -23.38 -9.52
C LEU A 476 1.62 -24.31 -10.24
N PRO A 477 0.81 -23.79 -11.17
CA PRO A 477 0.04 -24.62 -12.09
C PRO A 477 1.00 -25.44 -12.97
N VAL A 478 0.66 -26.71 -13.20
CA VAL A 478 1.49 -27.61 -14.01
C VAL A 478 0.93 -27.67 -15.42
N HIS A 479 1.77 -27.43 -16.42
CA HIS A 479 1.39 -27.47 -17.84
C HIS A 479 1.98 -28.70 -18.53
N SER A 480 1.35 -29.14 -19.62
CA SER A 480 1.81 -30.27 -20.44
C SER A 480 2.59 -29.85 -21.69
N VAL A 481 2.56 -28.56 -22.04
CA VAL A 481 3.17 -28.02 -23.26
C VAL A 481 4.18 -26.93 -22.90
N SER A 482 5.16 -26.75 -23.78
CA SER A 482 6.19 -25.72 -23.66
C SER A 482 5.63 -24.32 -23.47
N LEU A 483 6.36 -23.50 -22.71
CA LEU A 483 6.11 -22.06 -22.62
C LEU A 483 6.53 -21.40 -23.93
N GLN A 484 5.75 -20.43 -24.42
CA GLN A 484 6.05 -19.75 -25.68
C GLN A 484 6.51 -18.31 -25.43
N ALA A 485 7.62 -17.93 -26.06
CA ALA A 485 8.08 -16.55 -26.13
C ALA A 485 7.60 -15.89 -27.42
N VAL A 486 6.79 -14.84 -27.31
CA VAL A 486 6.22 -14.10 -28.43
C VAL A 486 6.92 -12.75 -28.55
N PHE A 487 7.64 -12.57 -29.67
CA PHE A 487 8.38 -11.37 -30.00
C PHE A 487 7.57 -10.51 -30.99
N PRO A 488 7.34 -9.22 -30.68
CA PRO A 488 6.87 -8.27 -31.68
C PRO A 488 7.97 -7.99 -32.73
N PRO A 489 7.65 -7.28 -33.83
CA PRO A 489 8.66 -6.76 -34.75
C PRO A 489 9.74 -5.95 -34.01
N THR A 490 10.99 -6.14 -34.39
CA THR A 490 12.13 -5.51 -33.71
C THR A 490 12.10 -4.00 -33.85
N VAL A 491 12.60 -3.30 -32.83
CA VAL A 491 12.64 -1.82 -32.84
C VAL A 491 13.60 -1.30 -33.91
N SER A 492 14.70 -2.02 -34.14
CA SER A 492 15.71 -1.72 -35.17
C SER A 492 15.25 -1.98 -36.60
N GLY A 493 14.24 -2.82 -36.81
CA GLY A 493 13.89 -3.33 -38.14
C GLY A 493 14.94 -4.29 -38.72
N ALA A 494 15.91 -4.71 -37.91
CA ALA A 494 16.92 -5.70 -38.23
C ALA A 494 16.79 -6.92 -37.30
N PRO A 495 17.38 -8.08 -37.64
CA PRO A 495 17.48 -9.20 -36.71
C PRO A 495 18.18 -8.78 -35.41
N GLU A 496 17.66 -9.24 -34.27
CA GLU A 496 18.21 -8.95 -32.94
C GLU A 496 18.59 -10.25 -32.23
N ILE A 497 19.69 -10.22 -31.47
CA ILE A 497 20.11 -11.36 -30.64
C ILE A 497 19.57 -11.16 -29.23
N TRP A 498 18.74 -12.09 -28.80
CA TRP A 498 18.24 -12.22 -27.44
C TRP A 498 18.99 -13.34 -26.74
N PHE A 499 18.97 -13.36 -25.41
CA PHE A 499 19.63 -14.41 -24.63
C PHE A 499 18.60 -15.09 -23.73
N LEU A 500 18.46 -16.40 -23.88
CA LEU A 500 17.60 -17.25 -23.07
C LEU A 500 18.44 -17.91 -21.97
N SER A 501 17.97 -17.83 -20.72
CA SER A 501 18.59 -18.52 -19.60
C SER A 501 17.50 -19.17 -18.75
N VAL A 502 17.74 -20.42 -18.34
CA VAL A 502 16.78 -21.19 -17.53
C VAL A 502 17.47 -21.68 -16.27
N SER A 503 16.85 -21.41 -15.12
CA SER A 503 17.21 -22.02 -13.84
C SER A 503 16.06 -22.82 -13.30
N SER A 504 16.34 -23.75 -12.38
CA SER A 504 15.30 -24.32 -11.55
C SER A 504 14.66 -23.21 -10.71
N TRP A 505 13.41 -23.39 -10.35
CA TRP A 505 12.72 -22.49 -9.44
C TRP A 505 12.81 -23.07 -8.03
N ALA A 506 13.57 -22.41 -7.15
CA ALA A 506 13.72 -22.83 -5.76
C ALA A 506 12.64 -22.25 -4.84
N GLY A 507 11.87 -21.28 -5.34
CA GLY A 507 10.90 -20.51 -4.58
C GLY A 507 11.08 -19.01 -4.78
N PRO A 508 10.13 -18.18 -4.28
CA PRO A 508 10.27 -16.73 -4.32
C PRO A 508 11.48 -16.27 -3.50
N GLU A 509 12.23 -15.30 -4.03
CA GLU A 509 13.44 -14.75 -3.40
C GLU A 509 14.58 -15.77 -3.16
N GLU A 510 14.47 -17.00 -3.68
CA GLU A 510 15.48 -18.05 -3.55
C GLU A 510 16.13 -18.32 -4.92
N THR A 511 17.45 -18.47 -4.92
CA THR A 511 18.22 -18.73 -6.14
C THR A 511 18.16 -20.22 -6.47
N GLY A 512 17.71 -20.55 -7.67
CA GLY A 512 17.74 -21.92 -8.18
C GLY A 512 19.07 -22.32 -8.78
N GLU A 513 19.19 -23.62 -9.09
CA GLU A 513 20.31 -24.17 -9.84
C GLU A 513 20.14 -23.84 -11.33
N GLU A 514 21.22 -23.43 -11.99
CA GLU A 514 21.21 -23.14 -13.41
C GLU A 514 21.06 -24.44 -14.21
N VAL A 515 20.08 -24.48 -15.12
CA VAL A 515 19.73 -25.67 -15.91
C VAL A 515 20.38 -25.58 -17.28
N THR A 516 20.28 -24.42 -17.92
CA THR A 516 20.94 -24.13 -19.20
C THR A 516 21.84 -22.93 -19.05
N GLU A 517 22.97 -22.95 -19.76
CA GLU A 517 23.79 -21.74 -19.93
C GLU A 517 23.00 -20.70 -20.76
N GLU A 518 23.54 -19.49 -20.85
CA GLU A 518 22.95 -18.41 -21.62
C GLU A 518 23.01 -18.69 -23.13
N GLU A 519 21.86 -18.97 -23.75
CA GLU A 519 21.72 -19.34 -25.16
C GLU A 519 21.31 -18.15 -26.03
N PRO A 520 22.05 -17.83 -27.11
CA PRO A 520 21.67 -16.76 -28.03
C PRO A 520 20.52 -17.19 -28.95
N LEU A 521 19.46 -16.41 -28.97
CA LEU A 521 18.28 -16.54 -29.81
C LEU A 521 18.26 -15.43 -30.88
N GLU A 522 18.43 -15.80 -32.14
CA GLU A 522 18.31 -14.86 -33.26
C GLU A 522 16.83 -14.61 -33.60
N VAL A 523 16.34 -13.41 -33.31
CA VAL A 523 14.97 -12.97 -33.57
C VAL A 523 14.92 -12.22 -34.90
N PRO A 524 14.13 -12.67 -35.88
CA PRO A 524 13.95 -11.96 -37.14
C PRO A 524 13.33 -10.56 -36.96
N ALA A 525 13.55 -9.67 -37.92
CA ALA A 525 13.02 -8.30 -37.88
C ALA A 525 11.49 -8.22 -37.74
N ASP A 526 10.75 -9.16 -38.32
CA ASP A 526 9.28 -9.23 -38.24
C ASP A 526 8.77 -9.79 -36.89
N GLY A 527 9.67 -10.19 -35.98
CA GLY A 527 9.33 -10.89 -34.74
C GLY A 527 9.09 -12.39 -34.96
N GLY A 528 8.48 -13.06 -33.99
CA GLY A 528 8.24 -14.49 -34.05
C GLY A 528 7.73 -15.13 -32.76
N LEU A 529 7.45 -16.43 -32.84
CA LEU A 529 7.06 -17.26 -31.70
C LEU A 529 8.09 -18.38 -31.56
N PHE A 530 8.58 -18.59 -30.34
CA PHE A 530 9.62 -19.58 -30.02
C PHE A 530 9.21 -20.40 -28.80
N ASP A 531 9.40 -21.71 -28.86
CA ASP A 531 9.23 -22.59 -27.71
C ASP A 531 10.44 -22.48 -26.79
N VAL A 532 10.21 -22.20 -25.51
CA VAL A 532 11.27 -22.06 -24.50
C VAL A 532 11.88 -23.42 -24.14
N PHE A 533 11.01 -24.42 -23.97
CA PHE A 533 11.38 -25.81 -23.75
C PHE A 533 11.16 -26.56 -25.06
N ASP A 534 12.18 -26.64 -25.91
CA ASP A 534 12.06 -27.31 -27.20
C ASP A 534 11.74 -28.82 -26.98
N PRO A 535 10.57 -29.29 -27.46
CA PRO A 535 10.18 -30.70 -27.32
C PRO A 535 11.04 -31.63 -28.19
N GLU A 536 11.74 -31.14 -29.21
CA GLU A 536 12.61 -31.96 -30.06
C GLU A 536 14.07 -31.98 -29.60
N ALA A 537 14.46 -31.10 -28.66
CA ALA A 537 15.85 -30.98 -28.22
C ALA A 537 16.37 -32.22 -27.47
N TYR A 538 15.50 -32.94 -26.76
CA TYR A 538 15.87 -34.08 -25.92
C TYR A 538 14.90 -35.27 -26.06
N ASP A 539 15.43 -36.49 -26.01
CA ASP A 539 14.65 -37.75 -25.99
C ASP A 539 13.90 -37.95 -24.65
N THR A 540 14.29 -37.24 -23.59
CA THR A 540 13.63 -37.23 -22.28
C THR A 540 12.65 -36.07 -22.16
N PRO A 541 11.51 -36.24 -21.46
CA PRO A 541 10.53 -35.17 -21.32
C PRO A 541 11.02 -34.09 -20.35
N TRP A 542 10.64 -32.84 -20.58
CA TRP A 542 10.86 -31.75 -19.61
C TRP A 542 10.01 -31.95 -18.37
N VAL A 543 10.65 -32.04 -17.19
CA VAL A 543 9.98 -32.25 -15.89
C VAL A 543 10.63 -31.37 -14.82
N GLY A 544 9.95 -30.31 -14.38
CA GLY A 544 10.48 -29.43 -13.35
C GLY A 544 9.68 -28.15 -13.11
N GLU A 545 10.14 -27.38 -12.12
CA GLU A 545 9.77 -25.97 -11.95
C GLU A 545 10.95 -25.11 -12.42
N TYR A 546 10.69 -24.14 -13.27
CA TYR A 546 11.70 -23.32 -13.92
C TYR A 546 11.41 -21.83 -13.76
N LEU A 547 12.48 -21.06 -13.61
CA LEU A 547 12.47 -19.62 -13.79
C LEU A 547 13.17 -19.33 -15.12
N VAL A 548 12.40 -18.81 -16.07
CA VAL A 548 12.87 -18.50 -17.42
C VAL A 548 13.21 -17.02 -17.48
N ARG A 549 14.38 -16.67 -18.04
CA ARG A 549 14.79 -15.29 -18.32
C ARG A 549 15.08 -15.11 -19.80
N LEU A 550 14.51 -14.06 -20.38
CA LEU A 550 14.88 -13.52 -21.70
C LEU A 550 15.53 -12.16 -21.50
N ARG A 551 16.78 -12.03 -21.96
CA ARG A 551 17.54 -10.79 -21.94
C ARG A 551 17.66 -10.22 -23.36
N GLY A 552 17.25 -8.97 -23.52
CA GLY A 552 17.30 -8.25 -24.79
C GLY A 552 18.66 -7.61 -25.08
N PRO A 553 18.86 -7.14 -26.32
CA PRO A 553 20.08 -6.48 -26.76
C PRO A 553 20.32 -5.11 -26.11
N ARG A 554 19.32 -4.54 -25.42
CA ARG A 554 19.39 -3.25 -24.69
C ARG A 554 19.22 -3.46 -23.18
N ASN A 555 19.63 -4.65 -22.72
CA ASN A 555 19.56 -5.12 -21.35
C ASN A 555 18.12 -5.20 -20.77
N GLU A 556 17.08 -5.25 -21.61
CA GLU A 556 15.73 -5.55 -21.12
C GLU A 556 15.69 -6.98 -20.55
N SER A 557 15.06 -7.18 -19.39
CA SER A 557 15.00 -8.48 -18.72
C SER A 557 13.54 -8.88 -18.50
N PHE A 558 13.11 -10.00 -19.09
CA PHE A 558 11.78 -10.57 -18.90
C PHE A 558 11.89 -11.91 -18.22
N ARG A 559 11.14 -12.11 -17.14
CA ARG A 559 11.15 -13.37 -16.38
C ARG A 559 9.76 -13.96 -16.25
N HIS A 560 9.67 -15.29 -16.26
CA HIS A 560 8.41 -16.02 -16.08
C HIS A 560 8.64 -17.33 -15.33
N GLU A 561 7.75 -17.62 -14.40
CA GLU A 561 7.75 -18.83 -13.58
C GLU A 561 6.87 -19.88 -14.26
N TYR A 562 7.39 -21.10 -14.45
CA TYR A 562 6.68 -22.13 -15.18
C TYR A 562 6.96 -23.53 -14.63
N ALA A 563 5.92 -24.32 -14.41
CA ALA A 563 6.05 -25.74 -14.06
C ALA A 563 5.51 -26.61 -15.20
N ILE A 564 6.33 -27.54 -15.68
CA ILE A 564 6.00 -28.39 -16.82
C ILE A 564 6.26 -29.86 -16.51
N VAL A 565 5.33 -30.70 -16.97
CA VAL A 565 5.56 -32.14 -17.19
C VAL A 565 5.12 -32.42 -18.61
N GLU A 566 6.09 -32.47 -19.51
CA GLU A 566 5.85 -32.58 -20.96
C GLU A 566 4.96 -33.78 -21.30
N ASP A 567 3.96 -33.55 -22.15
CA ASP A 567 2.96 -34.52 -22.61
C ASP A 567 2.17 -35.24 -21.50
N LEU A 568 2.10 -34.67 -20.29
CA LEU A 568 1.29 -35.25 -19.22
C LEU A 568 -0.20 -35.03 -19.48
N HIS A 569 -0.94 -36.14 -19.57
CA HIS A 569 -2.39 -36.14 -19.64
C HIS A 569 -2.98 -36.56 -18.30
N VAL A 570 -3.84 -35.71 -17.73
CA VAL A 570 -4.51 -35.94 -16.44
C VAL A 570 -6.02 -36.13 -16.64
N ASP A 571 -6.54 -37.26 -16.17
CA ASP A 571 -7.97 -37.54 -16.11
C ASP A 571 -8.47 -37.28 -14.68
N ALA A 572 -9.23 -36.20 -14.52
CA ALA A 572 -9.69 -35.65 -13.25
C ALA A 572 -11.23 -35.76 -13.13
N PRO A 573 -11.80 -35.73 -11.90
CA PRO A 573 -13.24 -35.84 -11.72
C PRO A 573 -14.04 -34.71 -12.38
N GLU A 574 -15.19 -35.06 -12.95
CA GLU A 574 -16.16 -34.11 -13.55
C GLU A 574 -17.12 -33.47 -12.52
N ALA A 575 -17.13 -33.94 -11.28
CA ALA A 575 -17.97 -33.43 -10.20
C ALA A 575 -17.13 -33.13 -8.94
N PRO A 576 -17.52 -32.11 -8.16
CA PRO A 576 -16.75 -31.74 -6.99
C PRO A 576 -16.91 -32.76 -5.87
N ARG A 577 -15.85 -32.97 -5.09
CA ARG A 577 -15.89 -33.82 -3.90
C ARG A 577 -16.85 -33.23 -2.86
N LEU A 578 -17.72 -34.08 -2.30
CA LEU A 578 -18.78 -33.67 -1.36
C LEU A 578 -18.48 -34.17 0.05
N ALA A 579 -18.69 -33.33 1.06
CA ALA A 579 -18.59 -33.76 2.44
C ALA A 579 -19.73 -34.69 2.84
N ARG A 580 -19.39 -35.79 3.50
CA ARG A 580 -20.28 -36.81 4.08
C ARG A 580 -19.87 -37.04 5.54
N ALA A 581 -20.66 -37.83 6.28
CA ALA A 581 -20.37 -38.14 7.68
C ALA A 581 -18.95 -38.71 7.90
N ALA A 582 -18.49 -39.55 6.97
CA ALA A 582 -17.17 -40.17 7.02
C ALA A 582 -16.05 -39.35 6.35
N GLY A 583 -16.28 -38.09 5.97
CA GLY A 583 -15.31 -37.24 5.25
C GLY A 583 -15.74 -36.93 3.81
N LEU A 584 -14.78 -36.57 2.95
CA LEU A 584 -15.03 -36.27 1.53
C LEU A 584 -15.45 -37.52 0.74
N SER A 585 -16.19 -37.34 -0.35
CA SER A 585 -16.40 -38.43 -1.32
C SER A 585 -15.05 -38.86 -1.93
N PRO A 586 -14.77 -40.17 -2.02
CA PRO A 586 -13.52 -40.66 -2.59
C PRO A 586 -13.47 -40.39 -4.10
N VAL A 587 -12.26 -40.27 -4.63
CA VAL A 587 -12.03 -40.04 -6.07
C VAL A 587 -10.72 -40.66 -6.52
N THR A 588 -10.62 -41.01 -7.79
CA THR A 588 -9.38 -41.48 -8.42
C THR A 588 -8.98 -40.49 -9.51
N VAL A 589 -7.70 -40.10 -9.52
CA VAL A 589 -7.10 -39.30 -10.60
C VAL A 589 -6.15 -40.22 -11.36
N THR A 590 -6.20 -40.20 -12.70
CA THR A 590 -5.32 -41.05 -13.53
C THR A 590 -4.38 -40.22 -14.38
N PHE A 591 -3.18 -40.74 -14.60
CA PHE A 591 -2.09 -40.08 -15.31
C PHE A 591 -1.65 -40.92 -16.50
N ARG A 592 -1.39 -40.27 -17.64
CA ARG A 592 -0.81 -40.91 -18.83
C ARG A 592 0.27 -39.98 -19.40
N GLY A 593 1.47 -40.51 -19.61
CA GLY A 593 2.54 -39.80 -20.32
C GLY A 593 2.39 -39.90 -21.84
N GLY A 594 3.13 -39.07 -22.56
CA GLY A 594 3.26 -39.10 -24.01
C GLY A 594 4.21 -40.20 -24.51
N ASP A 595 4.86 -39.91 -25.64
CA ASP A 595 5.78 -40.86 -26.29
C ASP A 595 7.14 -40.94 -25.58
N LYS A 596 7.56 -39.86 -24.91
CA LYS A 596 8.81 -39.81 -24.13
C LYS A 596 8.70 -40.58 -22.80
N PRO A 597 9.78 -41.23 -22.33
CA PRO A 597 9.76 -42.04 -21.11
C PRO A 597 9.53 -41.18 -19.85
N LEU A 598 8.37 -41.35 -19.21
CA LEU A 598 7.98 -40.67 -17.97
C LEU A 598 7.57 -41.69 -16.90
N VAL A 599 8.17 -41.60 -15.72
CA VAL A 599 7.83 -42.42 -14.55
C VAL A 599 6.91 -41.63 -13.63
N ILE A 600 5.64 -42.01 -13.58
CA ILE A 600 4.63 -41.45 -12.66
C ILE A 600 3.64 -42.54 -12.25
N ALA A 601 3.02 -42.41 -11.08
CA ALA A 601 1.93 -43.29 -10.67
C ALA A 601 0.81 -43.28 -11.72
N ARG A 602 0.34 -44.45 -12.17
CA ARG A 602 -0.75 -44.54 -13.16
C ARG A 602 -2.07 -43.93 -12.67
N SER A 603 -2.31 -44.04 -11.37
CA SER A 603 -3.50 -43.50 -10.73
C SER A 603 -3.26 -43.33 -9.24
N VAL A 604 -3.95 -42.36 -8.64
CA VAL A 604 -3.99 -42.16 -7.19
C VAL A 604 -5.43 -42.10 -6.72
N GLU A 605 -5.71 -42.85 -5.66
CA GLU A 605 -7.00 -42.81 -4.96
C GLU A 605 -6.88 -41.85 -3.77
N LEU A 606 -7.83 -40.92 -3.68
CA LEU A 606 -7.98 -40.03 -2.53
C LEU A 606 -9.18 -40.48 -1.71
N GLY A 607 -8.90 -40.98 -0.51
CA GLY A 607 -9.90 -41.44 0.46
C GLY A 607 -10.65 -40.30 1.16
N PRO A 608 -11.60 -40.61 2.06
CA PRO A 608 -12.44 -39.61 2.70
C PRO A 608 -11.71 -38.59 3.57
N MET A 609 -10.55 -38.93 4.14
CA MET A 609 -9.74 -38.03 4.98
C MET A 609 -8.69 -37.25 4.20
N GLU A 610 -8.43 -37.62 2.95
CA GLU A 610 -7.36 -37.05 2.15
C GLU A 610 -7.89 -35.90 1.31
N LYS A 611 -7.54 -34.66 1.67
CA LYS A 611 -7.81 -33.47 0.85
C LYS A 611 -6.97 -33.50 -0.43
N GLN A 612 -5.71 -33.90 -0.31
CA GLN A 612 -4.71 -33.91 -1.36
C GLN A 612 -3.74 -35.09 -1.15
N VAL A 613 -3.07 -35.53 -2.21
CA VAL A 613 -2.01 -36.55 -2.16
C VAL A 613 -0.80 -36.07 -2.96
N ARG A 614 0.41 -36.45 -2.53
CA ARG A 614 1.64 -36.17 -3.25
C ARG A 614 1.99 -37.30 -4.20
N VAL A 615 2.36 -36.96 -5.42
CA VAL A 615 2.97 -37.87 -6.40
C VAL A 615 4.28 -37.26 -6.89
N ILE A 616 5.14 -38.05 -7.51
CA ILE A 616 6.39 -37.57 -8.10
C ILE A 616 6.38 -38.00 -9.56
N ALA A 617 6.65 -37.05 -10.46
CA ALA A 617 6.95 -37.32 -11.85
C ALA A 617 8.47 -37.36 -12.01
N GLU A 618 9.02 -38.44 -12.56
CA GLU A 618 10.46 -38.66 -12.69
C GLU A 618 10.83 -39.03 -14.13
N THR A 619 12.01 -38.61 -14.58
CA THR A 619 12.61 -38.98 -15.86
C THR A 619 13.74 -39.98 -15.68
N ASP A 620 14.09 -40.72 -16.74
CA ASP A 620 15.26 -41.62 -16.72
C ASP A 620 16.60 -40.85 -16.60
N ALA A 621 16.59 -39.55 -16.89
CA ALA A 621 17.75 -38.66 -16.70
C ALA A 621 17.96 -38.23 -15.23
N GLY A 622 16.98 -38.48 -14.37
CA GLY A 622 17.04 -38.18 -12.93
C GLY A 622 16.30 -36.90 -12.51
N ASP A 623 15.63 -36.21 -13.43
CA ASP A 623 14.77 -35.08 -13.08
C ASP A 623 13.54 -35.58 -12.34
N ALA A 624 13.15 -34.87 -11.27
CA ALA A 624 12.01 -35.25 -10.44
C ALA A 624 11.22 -34.02 -10.01
N LEU A 625 9.91 -34.02 -10.27
CA LEU A 625 8.99 -32.98 -9.84
C LEU A 625 7.96 -33.54 -8.87
N PRO A 626 8.01 -33.15 -7.57
CA PRO A 626 6.94 -33.42 -6.63
C PRO A 626 5.68 -32.64 -6.98
N LEU A 627 4.59 -33.37 -7.20
CA LEU A 627 3.28 -32.87 -7.59
C LEU A 627 2.26 -33.11 -6.49
N ILE A 628 1.26 -32.25 -6.45
CA ILE A 628 0.18 -32.25 -5.48
C ILE A 628 -1.13 -32.38 -6.24
N VAL A 629 -1.79 -33.50 -5.99
CA VAL A 629 -3.09 -33.83 -6.55
C VAL A 629 -4.14 -33.33 -5.58
N GLU A 630 -4.80 -32.22 -5.89
CA GLU A 630 -5.90 -31.66 -5.10
C GLU A 630 -7.16 -31.52 -5.98
N PRO A 631 -7.99 -32.57 -6.07
CA PRO A 631 -9.24 -32.50 -6.80
C PRO A 631 -10.22 -31.49 -6.18
N PRO A 632 -10.98 -30.74 -6.99
CA PRO A 632 -11.93 -29.76 -6.51
C PRO A 632 -12.94 -30.34 -5.50
N ARG A 633 -13.27 -29.55 -4.48
CA ARG A 633 -14.29 -29.88 -3.47
C ARG A 633 -15.29 -28.76 -3.31
N LEU A 634 -16.52 -29.12 -2.96
CA LEU A 634 -17.57 -28.15 -2.65
C LEU A 634 -17.22 -27.41 -1.36
N ARG A 635 -17.06 -26.09 -1.44
CA ARG A 635 -16.95 -25.19 -0.29
C ARG A 635 -18.19 -24.32 -0.19
N TYR A 636 -18.62 -24.00 1.03
CA TYR A 636 -19.76 -23.14 1.29
C TYR A 636 -19.46 -22.13 2.40
N GLN A 637 -20.19 -21.03 2.40
CA GLN A 637 -20.13 -19.99 3.41
C GLN A 637 -21.57 -19.78 3.91
N LEU A 638 -21.84 -20.33 5.10
CA LEU A 638 -23.07 -20.08 5.84
C LEU A 638 -22.74 -19.03 6.93
N PRO A 639 -23.22 -17.78 6.80
CA PRO A 639 -22.95 -16.75 7.80
C PRO A 639 -23.63 -17.08 9.12
N LEU A 640 -22.88 -16.94 10.21
CA LEU A 640 -23.35 -17.17 11.58
C LEU A 640 -23.20 -15.90 12.40
N THR A 641 -24.13 -15.66 13.31
CA THR A 641 -24.08 -14.51 14.22
C THR A 641 -22.86 -14.63 15.14
N GLY A 642 -21.99 -13.62 15.13
CA GLY A 642 -20.76 -13.62 15.95
C GLY A 642 -19.59 -14.39 15.35
N GLU A 643 -19.70 -14.91 14.13
CA GLU A 643 -18.56 -15.42 13.36
C GLU A 643 -18.37 -14.59 12.09
N ASP A 644 -17.11 -14.35 11.71
CA ASP A 644 -16.83 -13.82 10.38
C ASP A 644 -17.21 -14.87 9.31
N PRO A 645 -17.72 -14.46 8.13
CA PRO A 645 -18.09 -15.41 7.09
C PRO A 645 -16.90 -16.24 6.62
N MET A 646 -16.93 -17.56 6.85
CA MET A 646 -15.81 -18.47 6.54
C MET A 646 -16.18 -19.57 5.55
N TRP A 647 -15.22 -19.96 4.71
CA TRP A 647 -15.38 -21.07 3.78
C TRP A 647 -15.20 -22.41 4.48
N ARG A 648 -16.28 -23.18 4.55
CA ARG A 648 -16.34 -24.51 5.15
C ARG A 648 -16.57 -25.57 4.07
N THR A 649 -16.17 -26.79 4.38
CA THR A 649 -16.38 -27.99 3.56
C THR A 649 -17.36 -28.93 4.27
N GLU A 650 -17.19 -29.13 5.57
CA GLU A 650 -18.05 -30.05 6.35
C GLU A 650 -19.29 -29.36 6.93
N ALA A 651 -20.36 -30.12 7.13
CA ALA A 651 -21.60 -29.61 7.70
C ALA A 651 -21.41 -29.09 9.13
N VAL A 652 -22.17 -28.08 9.59
CA VAL A 652 -22.12 -27.59 10.98
C VAL A 652 -23.34 -28.05 11.80
N SER A 653 -23.19 -28.17 13.12
CA SER A 653 -24.31 -28.38 14.05
C SER A 653 -24.54 -27.09 14.83
N ILE A 654 -25.68 -26.45 14.59
CA ILE A 654 -25.98 -25.10 15.09
C ILE A 654 -27.45 -24.96 15.47
N SER A 655 -27.82 -23.90 16.17
CA SER A 655 -29.23 -23.53 16.39
C SER A 655 -29.76 -22.65 15.24
N ALA A 656 -31.08 -22.62 15.04
CA ALA A 656 -31.66 -21.88 13.92
C ALA A 656 -31.48 -20.35 14.03
N ASP A 657 -31.42 -19.83 15.25
CA ASP A 657 -31.18 -18.43 15.60
C ASP A 657 -29.71 -17.99 15.43
N SER A 658 -28.77 -18.93 15.33
CA SER A 658 -27.37 -18.60 15.08
C SER A 658 -27.09 -18.25 13.62
N VAL A 659 -28.02 -18.52 12.69
CA VAL A 659 -27.86 -18.17 11.27
C VAL A 659 -28.10 -16.68 11.08
N ASP A 660 -27.09 -15.98 10.59
CA ASP A 660 -27.23 -14.56 10.26
C ASP A 660 -27.97 -14.38 8.93
N VAL A 661 -29.25 -13.99 9.02
CA VAL A 661 -30.12 -13.77 7.87
C VAL A 661 -29.92 -12.41 7.19
N SER A 662 -29.13 -11.51 7.79
CA SER A 662 -28.88 -10.18 7.23
C SER A 662 -27.94 -10.21 6.02
N THR A 663 -27.23 -11.32 5.81
CA THR A 663 -26.19 -11.49 4.81
C THR A 663 -26.58 -12.51 3.72
N ARG A 664 -25.58 -13.08 3.02
CA ARG A 664 -25.77 -13.97 1.87
C ARG A 664 -25.08 -15.30 2.11
N PHE A 665 -25.77 -16.37 1.77
CA PHE A 665 -25.18 -17.70 1.64
C PHE A 665 -24.42 -17.79 0.31
N ARG A 666 -23.25 -18.47 0.33
CA ARG A 666 -22.42 -18.66 -0.87
C ARG A 666 -21.89 -20.08 -0.99
N ILE A 667 -21.69 -20.55 -2.21
CA ILE A 667 -20.92 -21.76 -2.51
C ILE A 667 -19.86 -21.51 -3.57
N ARG A 668 -18.77 -22.28 -3.49
CA ARG A 668 -17.76 -22.47 -4.52
C ARG A 668 -17.68 -23.97 -4.78
N PRO A 669 -18.34 -24.46 -5.84
CA PRO A 669 -18.30 -25.89 -6.16
C PRO A 669 -16.91 -26.32 -6.62
N GLY A 670 -16.11 -25.43 -7.21
CA GLY A 670 -14.78 -25.75 -7.75
C GLY A 670 -14.82 -26.41 -9.13
N LEU A 671 -15.98 -26.94 -9.54
CA LEU A 671 -16.30 -27.41 -10.88
C LEU A 671 -17.69 -26.90 -11.28
N PRO A 672 -18.04 -26.86 -12.58
CA PRO A 672 -19.35 -26.43 -13.04
C PRO A 672 -20.49 -27.23 -12.38
N VAL A 673 -21.55 -26.53 -11.96
CA VAL A 673 -22.79 -27.13 -11.41
C VAL A 673 -24.02 -26.42 -11.98
N GLU A 674 -25.11 -27.15 -12.13
CA GLU A 674 -26.37 -26.64 -12.64
C GLU A 674 -27.43 -26.51 -11.56
N SER A 675 -28.25 -25.46 -11.66
CA SER A 675 -29.43 -25.21 -10.83
C SER A 675 -29.23 -25.33 -9.30
N PRO A 676 -28.17 -24.77 -8.69
CA PRO A 676 -27.94 -24.89 -7.25
C PRO A 676 -29.03 -24.20 -6.41
N ARG A 677 -29.47 -24.89 -5.34
CA ARG A 677 -30.56 -24.45 -4.45
C ARG A 677 -30.22 -24.75 -3.00
N LEU A 678 -30.47 -23.78 -2.13
CA LEU A 678 -30.48 -23.97 -0.68
C LEU A 678 -31.89 -24.37 -0.24
N VAL A 679 -32.03 -25.54 0.39
CA VAL A 679 -33.29 -26.09 0.88
C VAL A 679 -33.22 -26.19 2.41
N VAL A 680 -34.12 -25.49 3.10
CA VAL A 680 -34.31 -25.62 4.54
C VAL A 680 -35.41 -26.64 4.80
N ARG A 681 -35.09 -27.68 5.57
CA ARG A 681 -36.00 -28.77 5.92
C ARG A 681 -36.31 -28.78 7.42
N ASP A 682 -37.53 -29.18 7.77
CA ASP A 682 -37.92 -29.42 9.16
C ASP A 682 -37.36 -30.76 9.70
N ARG A 683 -37.66 -31.08 10.97
CA ARG A 683 -37.27 -32.36 11.60
C ARG A 683 -37.80 -33.61 10.90
N HIS A 684 -38.87 -33.49 10.10
CA HIS A 684 -39.46 -34.60 9.34
C HIS A 684 -38.89 -34.69 7.92
N GLY A 685 -37.96 -33.80 7.55
CA GLY A 685 -37.34 -33.72 6.23
C GLY A 685 -38.21 -33.01 5.19
N ALA A 686 -39.34 -32.41 5.57
CA ALA A 686 -40.19 -31.66 4.64
C ALA A 686 -39.56 -30.29 4.34
N PRO A 687 -39.52 -29.84 3.07
CA PRO A 687 -38.94 -28.56 2.72
C PRO A 687 -39.84 -27.43 3.23
N VAL A 688 -39.30 -26.58 4.10
CA VAL A 688 -39.96 -25.38 4.63
C VAL A 688 -39.75 -24.20 3.68
N ARG A 689 -38.54 -24.07 3.13
CA ARG A 689 -38.18 -22.99 2.22
C ARG A 689 -37.09 -23.45 1.25
N THR A 690 -37.16 -22.98 0.01
CA THR A 690 -36.15 -23.22 -1.02
C THR A 690 -35.73 -21.90 -1.65
N LEU A 691 -34.42 -21.65 -1.70
CA LEU A 691 -33.83 -20.48 -2.32
C LEU A 691 -32.96 -20.91 -3.49
N ARG A 692 -33.22 -20.38 -4.68
CA ARG A 692 -32.36 -20.62 -5.86
C ARG A 692 -31.14 -19.71 -5.77
N LEU A 693 -29.96 -20.27 -5.98
CA LEU A 693 -28.74 -19.49 -6.06
C LEU A 693 -28.58 -18.91 -7.46
N GLY A 694 -28.07 -17.67 -7.53
CA GLY A 694 -27.57 -17.08 -8.76
C GLY A 694 -26.05 -17.08 -8.77
N THR A 695 -25.46 -17.16 -9.96
CA THR A 695 -24.01 -16.95 -10.12
C THR A 695 -23.68 -15.47 -9.96
N VAL A 696 -22.62 -15.16 -9.22
CA VAL A 696 -22.12 -13.78 -9.04
C VAL A 696 -21.01 -13.49 -10.05
N ASP A 697 -20.12 -14.45 -10.29
CA ASP A 697 -18.84 -14.30 -11.00
C ASP A 697 -18.40 -15.60 -11.68
N ASP A 698 -19.35 -16.46 -12.05
CA ASP A 698 -19.18 -17.80 -12.65
C ASP A 698 -18.42 -18.83 -11.78
N VAL A 699 -17.81 -18.38 -10.69
CA VAL A 699 -17.09 -19.20 -9.70
C VAL A 699 -17.90 -19.36 -8.41
N THR A 700 -18.55 -18.30 -7.97
CA THR A 700 -19.25 -18.18 -6.69
C THR A 700 -20.74 -18.01 -6.92
N TRP A 701 -21.51 -18.96 -6.42
CA TRP A 701 -22.96 -18.88 -6.41
C TRP A 701 -23.43 -18.30 -5.08
N SER A 702 -24.46 -17.45 -5.10
CA SER A 702 -24.96 -16.82 -3.87
C SER A 702 -26.46 -16.57 -3.85
N VAL A 703 -27.01 -16.43 -2.65
CA VAL A 703 -28.40 -15.99 -2.43
C VAL A 703 -28.51 -15.21 -1.11
N SER A 704 -29.43 -14.24 -1.05
CA SER A 704 -29.74 -13.53 0.20
C SER A 704 -30.49 -14.45 1.16
N LEU A 705 -30.12 -14.43 2.43
CA LEU A 705 -30.76 -15.21 3.49
C LEU A 705 -31.95 -14.51 4.15
N LYS A 706 -32.15 -13.22 3.89
CA LYS A 706 -33.27 -12.42 4.43
C LYS A 706 -34.64 -13.10 4.31
N PRO A 707 -34.99 -13.79 3.19
CA PRO A 707 -36.25 -14.51 3.08
C PRO A 707 -36.43 -15.70 4.04
N LEU A 708 -35.38 -16.11 4.78
CA LEU A 708 -35.43 -17.19 5.77
C LEU A 708 -35.80 -16.72 7.18
N GLU A 709 -35.75 -15.43 7.48
CA GLU A 709 -35.93 -14.86 8.83
C GLU A 709 -37.20 -15.39 9.53
N GLY A 710 -38.35 -15.31 8.85
CA GLY A 710 -39.61 -15.83 9.37
C GLY A 710 -39.72 -17.37 9.42
N SER A 711 -38.95 -18.10 8.61
CA SER A 711 -38.96 -19.56 8.60
C SER A 711 -38.05 -20.16 9.66
N LEU A 712 -36.85 -19.61 9.84
CA LEU A 712 -35.87 -20.08 10.83
C LEU A 712 -36.33 -19.79 12.26
N SER A 713 -36.99 -18.66 12.50
CA SER A 713 -37.55 -18.32 13.82
C SER A 713 -38.62 -19.31 14.33
N LEU A 714 -39.24 -20.08 13.43
CA LEU A 714 -40.24 -21.11 13.77
C LEU A 714 -39.62 -22.52 13.90
N LEU A 715 -38.37 -22.70 13.47
CA LEU A 715 -37.69 -24.00 13.43
C LEU A 715 -36.87 -24.23 14.71
N ARG A 716 -37.24 -25.26 15.47
CA ARG A 716 -36.41 -25.76 16.59
C ARG A 716 -35.40 -26.83 16.17
N GLU A 717 -35.75 -27.63 15.17
CA GLU A 717 -34.96 -28.74 14.65
C GLU A 717 -35.17 -28.88 13.14
N GLY A 718 -34.11 -29.26 12.41
CA GLY A 718 -34.16 -29.35 10.96
C GLY A 718 -32.78 -29.45 10.31
N ALA A 719 -32.69 -29.11 9.03
CA ALA A 719 -31.42 -29.07 8.31
C ALA A 719 -31.42 -28.03 7.17
N CYS A 720 -30.23 -27.53 6.84
CA CYS A 720 -29.98 -26.80 5.61
C CYS A 720 -29.23 -27.72 4.64
N GLU A 721 -29.80 -27.94 3.46
CA GLU A 721 -29.24 -28.82 2.41
C GLU A 721 -29.03 -28.03 1.12
N LEU A 722 -27.95 -28.36 0.39
CA LEU A 722 -27.68 -27.85 -0.95
C LEU A 722 -28.02 -28.91 -1.98
N GLU A 723 -28.90 -28.57 -2.91
CA GLU A 723 -29.27 -29.42 -4.05
C GLU A 723 -28.77 -28.81 -5.35
N PHE A 724 -28.13 -29.60 -6.22
CA PHE A 724 -27.63 -29.18 -7.53
C PHE A 724 -27.47 -30.37 -8.47
N VAL A 725 -27.19 -30.11 -9.75
CA VAL A 725 -26.84 -31.14 -10.73
C VAL A 725 -25.38 -30.97 -11.15
N ALA A 726 -24.63 -32.06 -11.14
CA ALA A 726 -23.27 -32.20 -11.67
C ALA A 726 -23.18 -33.56 -12.36
N ASP A 727 -22.22 -33.80 -13.25
CA ASP A 727 -22.03 -35.12 -13.93
C ASP A 727 -23.33 -35.77 -14.48
N GLY A 728 -24.31 -34.95 -14.90
CA GLY A 728 -25.65 -35.40 -15.33
C GLY A 728 -26.54 -36.00 -14.23
N ARG A 729 -26.17 -35.88 -12.95
CA ARG A 729 -26.84 -36.46 -11.77
C ARG A 729 -27.21 -35.40 -10.73
N SER A 730 -28.32 -35.62 -10.02
CA SER A 730 -28.73 -34.74 -8.92
C SER A 730 -28.02 -35.13 -7.62
N HIS A 731 -27.46 -34.13 -6.95
CA HIS A 731 -26.78 -34.25 -5.66
C HIS A 731 -27.53 -33.46 -4.59
N SER A 732 -27.56 -33.98 -3.36
CA SER A 732 -28.04 -33.26 -2.17
C SER A 732 -27.02 -33.42 -1.05
N VAL A 733 -26.55 -32.29 -0.50
CA VAL A 733 -25.49 -32.24 0.51
C VAL A 733 -25.98 -31.48 1.72
N ARG A 734 -25.89 -32.07 2.91
CA ARG A 734 -26.21 -31.38 4.16
C ARG A 734 -25.10 -30.39 4.50
N LEU A 735 -25.49 -29.13 4.74
CA LEU A 735 -24.59 -28.05 5.13
C LEU A 735 -24.72 -27.70 6.62
N ALA A 736 -25.92 -27.78 7.18
CA ALA A 736 -26.13 -27.56 8.61
C ALA A 736 -27.19 -28.51 9.16
N ALA A 737 -26.98 -29.01 10.37
CA ALA A 737 -28.00 -29.63 11.20
C ALA A 737 -28.48 -28.59 12.22
N LEU A 738 -29.78 -28.29 12.21
CA LEU A 738 -30.40 -27.36 13.14
C LEU A 738 -30.84 -28.11 14.40
N ARG A 739 -30.36 -27.68 15.56
CA ARG A 739 -30.61 -28.29 16.87
C ARG A 739 -31.15 -27.25 17.86
N PRO A 740 -31.83 -27.67 18.95
CA PRO A 740 -32.20 -26.75 20.01
C PRO A 740 -30.95 -26.10 20.64
N PRO A 741 -31.01 -24.81 21.04
CA PRO A 741 -29.93 -24.17 21.76
C PRO A 741 -29.69 -24.87 23.11
N VAL A 742 -28.41 -25.01 23.48
CA VAL A 742 -27.99 -25.62 24.74
C VAL A 742 -27.32 -24.56 25.59
N GLU A 743 -27.86 -24.32 26.78
CA GLU A 743 -27.26 -23.42 27.77
C GLU A 743 -25.97 -24.04 28.31
N ARG A 744 -24.88 -23.29 28.28
CA ARG A 744 -23.53 -23.75 28.65
C ARG A 744 -22.87 -22.78 29.61
N SER A 745 -22.03 -23.33 30.50
CA SER A 745 -21.11 -22.58 31.35
C SER A 745 -19.68 -23.01 31.09
N VAL A 746 -18.74 -22.10 31.38
CA VAL A 746 -17.29 -22.34 31.25
C VAL A 746 -16.62 -21.97 32.56
N THR A 747 -15.71 -22.83 33.03
CA THR A 747 -14.94 -22.62 34.27
C THR A 747 -13.49 -23.01 34.05
N VAL A 748 -12.56 -22.26 34.65
CA VAL A 748 -11.14 -22.60 34.72
C VAL A 748 -10.80 -23.07 36.12
N VAL A 749 -10.25 -24.28 36.25
CA VAL A 749 -9.77 -24.85 37.52
C VAL A 749 -8.47 -25.61 37.25
N ASP A 750 -7.44 -25.39 38.06
CA ASP A 750 -6.12 -26.03 37.93
C ASP A 750 -5.57 -25.98 36.48
N ASP A 751 -5.63 -24.79 35.86
CA ASP A 751 -5.22 -24.51 34.48
C ASP A 751 -5.97 -25.29 33.39
N VAL A 752 -7.12 -25.90 33.73
CA VAL A 752 -7.98 -26.63 32.80
C VAL A 752 -9.29 -25.88 32.58
N LEU A 753 -9.56 -25.54 31.33
CA LEU A 753 -10.83 -25.00 30.89
C LEU A 753 -11.85 -26.14 30.73
N THR A 754 -12.99 -26.04 31.40
CA THR A 754 -14.10 -27.02 31.31
C THR A 754 -15.38 -26.36 30.83
N VAL A 755 -16.00 -26.92 29.81
CA VAL A 755 -17.30 -26.52 29.24
C VAL A 755 -18.38 -27.52 29.68
N SER A 756 -19.45 -27.03 30.32
CA SER A 756 -20.55 -27.86 30.82
C SER A 756 -21.91 -27.39 30.31
N PRO A 757 -22.75 -28.25 29.72
CA PRO A 757 -22.45 -29.62 29.28
C PRO A 757 -21.45 -29.64 28.11
N ALA A 758 -20.74 -30.76 27.95
CA ALA A 758 -19.78 -30.95 26.87
C ALA A 758 -20.46 -30.80 25.49
N PRO A 759 -19.79 -30.18 24.50
CA PRO A 759 -20.34 -30.04 23.16
C PRO A 759 -20.50 -31.41 22.50
N GLU A 760 -21.66 -31.65 21.87
CA GLU A 760 -21.89 -32.86 21.07
C GLU A 760 -21.01 -32.83 19.82
N THR A 761 -20.13 -33.81 19.69
CA THR A 761 -19.20 -33.94 18.57
C THR A 761 -19.35 -35.29 17.88
N ALA A 762 -19.02 -35.34 16.59
CA ALA A 762 -18.84 -36.63 15.94
C ALA A 762 -17.55 -37.28 16.48
N PRO A 763 -17.45 -38.62 16.56
CA PRO A 763 -16.31 -39.33 17.16
C PRO A 763 -14.93 -38.87 16.65
N ASP A 764 -14.85 -38.45 15.39
CA ASP A 764 -13.61 -38.03 14.71
C ASP A 764 -13.57 -36.53 14.37
N ARG A 765 -14.39 -35.70 15.05
CA ARG A 765 -14.44 -34.25 14.84
C ARG A 765 -14.67 -33.52 16.16
N PRO A 766 -13.60 -33.24 16.94
CA PRO A 766 -13.72 -32.52 18.20
C PRO A 766 -14.22 -31.08 17.98
N ALA A 767 -14.88 -30.53 18.99
CA ALA A 767 -15.31 -29.14 18.99
C ALA A 767 -14.11 -28.25 19.27
N GLY A 768 -14.07 -27.09 18.64
CA GLY A 768 -13.06 -26.08 18.91
C GLY A 768 -13.58 -24.99 19.84
N ALA A 769 -12.67 -24.31 20.52
CA ALA A 769 -12.95 -23.05 21.19
C ALA A 769 -11.91 -21.99 20.82
N TRP A 770 -12.37 -20.75 20.66
CA TRP A 770 -11.50 -19.57 20.60
C TRP A 770 -11.47 -18.90 21.96
N LEU A 771 -10.26 -18.60 22.44
CA LEU A 771 -10.01 -18.02 23.76
C LEU A 771 -9.39 -16.63 23.60
N TRP A 772 -10.08 -15.56 24.02
CA TRP A 772 -9.54 -14.20 24.06
C TRP A 772 -9.19 -13.81 25.49
N GLN A 773 -8.06 -13.12 25.65
CA GLN A 773 -7.64 -12.52 26.93
C GLN A 773 -8.29 -11.14 27.07
N LEU A 774 -9.12 -10.93 28.10
CA LEU A 774 -9.76 -9.63 28.29
C LEU A 774 -8.79 -8.55 28.78
N THR A 775 -7.69 -8.93 29.44
CA THR A 775 -6.66 -7.98 29.89
C THR A 775 -5.65 -7.65 28.79
N ALA A 776 -5.61 -8.39 27.69
CA ALA A 776 -4.73 -8.14 26.54
C ALA A 776 -5.49 -8.23 25.22
N PRO A 777 -6.49 -7.36 24.99
CA PRO A 777 -7.40 -7.49 23.87
C PRO A 777 -6.74 -7.29 22.49
N TRP A 778 -5.57 -6.65 22.44
CA TRP A 778 -4.77 -6.54 21.21
C TRP A 778 -4.23 -7.89 20.73
N ARG A 779 -4.18 -8.92 21.58
CA ARG A 779 -3.77 -10.28 21.20
C ARG A 779 -4.92 -11.04 20.54
N SER A 780 -4.60 -11.80 19.51
CA SER A 780 -5.57 -12.64 18.83
C SER A 780 -6.03 -13.81 19.70
N ALA A 781 -7.23 -14.32 19.41
CA ALA A 781 -7.75 -15.48 20.11
C ALA A 781 -6.89 -16.72 19.87
N THR A 782 -6.62 -17.46 20.93
CA THR A 782 -5.98 -18.78 20.84
C THR A 782 -7.04 -19.82 20.48
N ALA A 783 -6.83 -20.56 19.38
CA ALA A 783 -7.70 -21.68 19.01
C ALA A 783 -7.26 -22.95 19.73
N VAL A 784 -8.18 -23.60 20.43
CA VAL A 784 -7.95 -24.85 21.16
C VAL A 784 -8.96 -25.91 20.74
N THR A 785 -8.54 -27.18 20.81
CA THR A 785 -9.41 -28.32 20.55
C THR A 785 -9.87 -28.92 21.88
N LEU A 786 -11.19 -29.11 22.05
CA LEU A 786 -11.76 -29.66 23.28
C LEU A 786 -11.84 -31.19 23.22
N ASP A 787 -11.33 -31.86 24.24
CA ASP A 787 -11.55 -33.28 24.48
C ASP A 787 -12.65 -33.46 25.54
N ASN A 788 -13.80 -33.98 25.15
CA ASN A 788 -14.98 -34.15 26.02
C ASN A 788 -15.35 -32.87 26.80
N GLY A 789 -15.21 -31.70 26.15
CA GLY A 789 -15.48 -30.39 26.76
C GLY A 789 -14.37 -29.85 27.66
N ARG A 790 -13.18 -30.46 27.66
CA ARG A 790 -12.03 -30.02 28.47
C ARG A 790 -10.80 -29.72 27.62
N VAL A 791 -9.97 -28.81 28.08
CA VAL A 791 -8.65 -28.54 27.51
C VAL A 791 -7.71 -27.93 28.54
N THR A 792 -6.45 -28.35 28.56
CA THR A 792 -5.40 -27.69 29.33
C THR A 792 -5.06 -26.36 28.67
N LEU A 793 -5.09 -25.28 29.42
CA LEU A 793 -4.76 -23.95 28.90
C LEU A 793 -3.28 -23.90 28.47
N PRO A 794 -2.98 -23.29 27.32
CA PRO A 794 -1.62 -22.90 26.98
C PRO A 794 -1.01 -22.02 28.09
N SER A 795 0.31 -22.12 28.29
CA SER A 795 1.01 -21.41 29.37
C SER A 795 0.79 -19.90 29.36
N GLU A 796 0.60 -19.31 28.17
CA GLU A 796 0.35 -17.89 27.99
C GLU A 796 -1.03 -17.43 28.48
N LEU A 797 -1.99 -18.35 28.62
CA LEU A 797 -3.35 -18.06 29.11
C LEU A 797 -3.49 -18.32 30.62
N VAL A 798 -2.51 -18.96 31.25
CA VAL A 798 -2.49 -19.22 32.69
C VAL A 798 -2.18 -17.92 33.44
N ASN A 799 -2.93 -17.62 34.50
CA ASN A 799 -2.85 -16.37 35.28
C ASN A 799 -2.97 -15.09 34.44
N SER A 800 -3.63 -15.15 33.28
CA SER A 800 -3.75 -14.02 32.35
C SER A 800 -5.02 -13.19 32.52
N GLY A 801 -5.74 -13.38 33.62
CA GLY A 801 -7.03 -12.75 33.86
C GLY A 801 -8.20 -13.41 33.15
N PRO A 802 -9.41 -12.83 33.24
CA PRO A 802 -10.63 -13.41 32.68
C PRO A 802 -10.53 -13.65 31.16
N LEU A 803 -11.09 -14.79 30.72
CA LEU A 803 -11.07 -15.21 29.31
C LEU A 803 -12.47 -15.18 28.70
N ARG A 804 -12.59 -14.75 27.43
CA ARG A 804 -13.80 -14.97 26.62
C ARG A 804 -13.63 -16.22 25.78
N VAL A 805 -14.66 -17.06 25.77
CA VAL A 805 -14.65 -18.40 25.19
C VAL A 805 -15.80 -18.55 24.22
N GLN A 806 -15.49 -18.72 22.93
CA GLN A 806 -16.50 -18.99 21.90
C GLN A 806 -16.29 -20.37 21.31
N LEU A 807 -17.32 -21.20 21.36
CA LEU A 807 -17.30 -22.54 20.77
C LEU A 807 -17.54 -22.45 19.27
N PHE A 808 -16.85 -23.27 18.50
CA PHE A 808 -17.06 -23.39 17.06
C PHE A 808 -17.05 -24.85 16.60
N ASN A 809 -17.73 -25.10 15.47
CA ASN A 809 -17.67 -26.38 14.79
C ASN A 809 -16.36 -26.44 13.98
N GLY A 810 -15.43 -27.34 14.33
CA GLY A 810 -14.18 -27.54 13.57
C GLY A 810 -14.43 -27.97 12.12
N ASP A 811 -13.44 -27.93 11.23
CA ASP A 811 -13.56 -28.43 9.85
C ASP A 811 -12.24 -29.09 9.45
N ARG A 812 -12.27 -30.36 9.04
CA ARG A 812 -11.05 -31.11 8.74
C ARG A 812 -10.36 -30.69 7.43
N PHE A 813 -11.10 -30.03 6.54
CA PHE A 813 -10.63 -29.71 5.19
C PHE A 813 -10.54 -28.20 4.93
N SER A 814 -10.76 -27.39 5.97
CA SER A 814 -10.78 -25.94 5.91
C SER A 814 -10.20 -25.34 7.19
N SER A 815 -9.21 -24.47 7.05
CA SER A 815 -8.69 -23.69 8.18
C SER A 815 -9.76 -22.69 8.64
N LEU A 816 -10.02 -22.65 9.95
CA LEU A 816 -11.02 -21.78 10.55
C LEU A 816 -10.33 -20.62 11.29
N HIS A 817 -10.90 -19.41 11.20
CA HIS A 817 -10.33 -18.20 11.78
C HIS A 817 -11.15 -17.73 12.97
N ALA A 818 -10.47 -17.32 14.04
CA ALA A 818 -11.15 -16.64 15.14
C ALA A 818 -11.62 -15.26 14.66
N PRO A 819 -12.86 -14.86 14.98
CA PRO A 819 -13.29 -13.48 14.78
C PRO A 819 -12.35 -12.47 15.44
N ALA A 820 -12.35 -11.23 14.95
CA ALA A 820 -11.51 -10.17 15.52
C ALA A 820 -11.81 -9.97 17.02
N THR A 821 -13.10 -9.94 17.37
CA THR A 821 -13.62 -9.81 18.73
C THR A 821 -14.57 -10.96 19.07
N PRO A 822 -14.76 -11.29 20.36
CA PRO A 822 -15.72 -12.31 20.77
C PRO A 822 -17.14 -11.96 20.30
N GLY A 823 -17.84 -12.94 19.73
CA GLY A 823 -19.25 -12.79 19.35
C GLY A 823 -20.20 -12.73 20.56
N PRO A 824 -21.48 -12.39 20.35
CA PRO A 824 -22.47 -12.27 21.42
C PRO A 824 -22.73 -13.58 22.16
N SER A 825 -22.46 -14.73 21.55
CA SER A 825 -22.59 -16.05 22.17
C SER A 825 -21.35 -16.50 22.95
N ALA A 826 -20.28 -15.69 23.00
CA ALA A 826 -19.10 -16.03 23.78
C ALA A 826 -19.41 -16.01 25.28
N LEU A 827 -18.81 -16.94 26.01
CA LEU A 827 -18.98 -17.15 27.44
C LEU A 827 -17.75 -16.57 28.16
N THR A 828 -17.94 -16.03 29.36
CA THR A 828 -16.82 -15.55 30.18
C THR A 828 -16.40 -16.66 31.15
N ALA A 829 -15.09 -16.93 31.18
CA ALA A 829 -14.48 -17.82 32.15
C ALA A 829 -13.60 -16.98 33.09
N ASP A 830 -13.99 -16.89 34.35
CA ASP A 830 -13.23 -16.16 35.36
C ASP A 830 -11.89 -16.86 35.62
N ALA A 831 -10.80 -16.09 35.58
CA ALA A 831 -9.46 -16.53 35.90
C ALA A 831 -8.68 -15.36 36.52
N PRO A 832 -7.76 -15.64 37.47
CA PRO A 832 -7.00 -14.59 38.15
C PRO A 832 -5.88 -14.00 37.27
N GLY A 833 -5.39 -12.82 37.67
CA GLY A 833 -4.19 -12.18 37.13
C GLY A 833 -4.41 -11.31 35.88
N HIS A 834 -3.32 -11.06 35.15
CA HIS A 834 -3.28 -10.29 33.91
C HIS A 834 -2.16 -10.84 33.00
N ALA A 835 -2.27 -10.62 31.70
CA ALA A 835 -1.25 -11.07 30.74
C ALA A 835 0.11 -10.35 30.92
N HIS A 836 1.21 -11.07 30.67
CA HIS A 836 2.60 -10.59 30.75
C HIS A 836 3.32 -10.75 29.39
N PRO A 837 3.13 -9.83 28.42
CA PRO A 837 3.68 -9.99 27.08
C PRO A 837 5.17 -9.68 26.98
N ASP A 838 5.72 -8.87 27.90
CA ASP A 838 7.01 -8.20 27.75
C ASP A 838 7.79 -8.05 29.07
N ASP A 839 7.82 -9.08 29.91
CA ASP A 839 8.63 -9.15 31.15
C ASP A 839 8.56 -7.88 32.04
N GLY A 840 7.36 -7.28 32.17
CA GLY A 840 7.12 -6.08 32.98
C GLY A 840 7.22 -4.75 32.21
N GLY A 841 7.33 -4.79 30.88
CA GLY A 841 7.32 -3.63 30.02
C GLY A 841 5.94 -2.94 29.87
N PRO A 842 5.83 -1.99 28.91
CA PRO A 842 4.62 -1.20 28.67
C PRO A 842 3.35 -2.04 28.46
N TRP A 843 3.46 -3.19 27.78
CA TRP A 843 2.30 -4.03 27.48
C TRP A 843 1.80 -4.80 28.71
N THR A 844 2.70 -5.22 29.59
CA THR A 844 2.35 -5.80 30.90
C THR A 844 1.66 -4.75 31.77
N ARG A 845 2.15 -3.50 31.81
CA ARG A 845 1.50 -2.40 32.55
C ARG A 845 0.10 -2.07 32.02
N LEU A 846 -0.07 -2.05 30.70
CA LEU A 846 -1.38 -1.85 30.08
C LEU A 846 -2.35 -2.97 30.46
N SER A 847 -1.87 -4.21 30.47
CA SER A 847 -2.66 -5.38 30.86
C SER A 847 -3.10 -5.31 32.33
N ALA A 848 -2.20 -4.92 33.23
CA ALA A 848 -2.53 -4.69 34.65
C ALA A 848 -3.58 -3.58 34.83
N PHE A 849 -3.46 -2.47 34.09
CA PHE A 849 -4.44 -1.38 34.10
C PHE A 849 -5.83 -1.85 33.62
N LEU A 850 -5.89 -2.60 32.52
CA LEU A 850 -7.16 -3.16 32.00
C LEU A 850 -7.77 -4.22 32.94
N ALA A 851 -6.94 -4.94 33.69
CA ALA A 851 -7.38 -5.86 34.74
C ALA A 851 -7.91 -5.16 36.00
N GLY A 852 -7.71 -3.84 36.12
CA GLY A 852 -8.04 -3.06 37.31
C GLY A 852 -7.05 -3.24 38.47
N GLU A 853 -5.84 -3.75 38.19
CA GLU A 853 -4.74 -3.84 39.17
C GLU A 853 -3.94 -2.53 39.29
N SER A 854 -4.13 -1.61 38.34
CA SER A 854 -3.56 -0.25 38.34
C SER A 854 -4.64 0.77 37.99
N ASP A 855 -4.63 1.94 38.62
CA ASP A 855 -5.47 3.10 38.26
C ASP A 855 -4.79 4.02 37.22
N GLU A 856 -3.49 3.83 36.97
CA GLU A 856 -2.69 4.62 36.03
C GLU A 856 -2.56 3.87 34.69
N ALA A 857 -2.95 4.54 33.60
CA ALA A 857 -2.72 4.07 32.24
C ALA A 857 -1.27 4.37 31.83
N PRO A 858 -0.55 3.42 31.20
CA PRO A 858 0.80 3.68 30.69
C PRO A 858 0.78 4.73 29.58
N ASP A 859 1.82 5.55 29.53
CA ASP A 859 2.02 6.66 28.57
C ASP A 859 3.16 6.41 27.57
N ASP A 860 3.77 5.22 27.58
CA ASP A 860 4.84 4.88 26.62
C ASP A 860 4.33 4.99 25.17
N ILE A 861 5.19 5.50 24.28
CA ILE A 861 4.89 5.72 22.86
C ILE A 861 4.39 4.42 22.18
N ASP A 862 4.93 3.27 22.57
CA ASP A 862 4.62 1.96 21.98
C ASP A 862 3.16 1.51 22.22
N VAL A 863 2.51 1.99 23.29
CA VAL A 863 1.13 1.57 23.64
C VAL A 863 0.06 2.57 23.21
N LEU A 864 0.42 3.79 22.80
CA LEU A 864 -0.53 4.86 22.49
C LEU A 864 -1.53 4.49 21.39
N THR A 865 -1.12 3.73 20.38
CA THR A 865 -2.02 3.26 19.30
C THR A 865 -3.09 2.32 19.87
N THR A 866 -2.70 1.40 20.75
CA THR A 866 -3.62 0.48 21.42
C THR A 866 -4.57 1.22 22.36
N LEU A 867 -4.10 2.26 23.07
CA LEU A 867 -4.98 3.10 23.89
C LEU A 867 -6.12 3.70 23.05
N TRP A 868 -5.82 4.17 21.83
CA TRP A 868 -6.83 4.64 20.90
C TRP A 868 -7.78 3.54 20.44
N ASP A 869 -7.27 2.34 20.13
CA ASP A 869 -8.09 1.20 19.71
C ASP A 869 -9.06 0.74 20.82
N VAL A 870 -8.62 0.78 22.08
CA VAL A 870 -9.46 0.51 23.25
C VAL A 870 -10.49 1.62 23.47
N LEU A 871 -10.10 2.89 23.35
CA LEU A 871 -11.03 4.04 23.44
C LEU A 871 -12.08 4.04 22.31
N ALA A 872 -11.75 3.50 21.14
CA ALA A 872 -12.67 3.31 20.02
C ALA A 872 -13.69 2.18 20.25
N GLY A 873 -13.52 1.37 21.31
CA GLY A 873 -14.38 0.22 21.60
C GLY A 873 -14.12 -0.99 20.71
N TRP A 874 -13.00 -1.02 19.96
CA TRP A 874 -12.67 -2.15 19.09
C TRP A 874 -12.08 -3.35 19.88
N LEU A 875 -11.57 -3.08 21.08
CA LEU A 875 -10.82 -4.03 21.90
C LEU A 875 -11.51 -4.40 23.23
N SER A 876 -12.54 -3.69 23.66
CA SER A 876 -13.27 -4.00 24.90
C SER A 876 -14.77 -3.71 24.75
N ASP A 877 -15.62 -4.53 25.37
CA ASP A 877 -17.05 -4.26 25.54
C ASP A 877 -17.22 -3.05 26.49
N GLY A 878 -17.03 -1.84 25.97
CA GLY A 878 -17.22 -0.58 26.68
C GLY A 878 -16.24 -0.38 27.85
N THR A 879 -15.18 0.41 27.64
CA THR A 879 -14.31 0.84 28.72
C THR A 879 -15.07 1.71 29.72
N PRO A 880 -15.00 1.46 31.05
CA PRO A 880 -15.60 2.33 32.05
C PRO A 880 -15.13 3.79 31.91
N ASP A 881 -16.02 4.76 32.18
CA ASP A 881 -15.72 6.19 31.98
C ASP A 881 -14.43 6.65 32.70
N SER A 882 -14.15 6.11 33.89
CA SER A 882 -12.94 6.42 34.66
C SER A 882 -11.65 5.94 33.96
N ALA A 883 -11.65 4.71 33.45
CA ALA A 883 -10.53 4.17 32.69
C ALA A 883 -10.34 4.93 31.38
N GLY A 884 -11.44 5.30 30.69
CA GLY A 884 -11.37 6.14 29.50
C GLY A 884 -10.80 7.54 29.77
N HIS A 885 -11.05 8.11 30.95
CA HIS A 885 -10.42 9.38 31.35
C HIS A 885 -8.91 9.22 31.58
N ALA A 886 -8.48 8.20 32.31
CA ALA A 886 -7.06 7.92 32.55
C ALA A 886 -6.27 7.70 31.24
N MET A 887 -6.84 6.95 30.28
CA MET A 887 -6.24 6.76 28.96
C MET A 887 -6.07 8.07 28.18
N ARG A 888 -7.08 8.95 28.20
CA ARG A 888 -7.00 10.28 27.54
C ARG A 888 -5.95 11.18 28.20
N THR A 889 -5.79 11.09 29.52
CA THR A 889 -4.73 11.80 30.25
C THR A 889 -3.35 11.27 29.87
N ALA A 890 -3.17 9.95 29.78
CA ALA A 890 -1.91 9.35 29.33
C ALA A 890 -1.52 9.84 27.92
N LEU A 891 -2.48 9.87 26.99
CA LEU A 891 -2.29 10.38 25.63
C LEU A 891 -1.85 11.86 25.58
N ALA A 892 -2.19 12.68 26.57
CA ALA A 892 -1.84 14.09 26.59
C ALA A 892 -0.38 14.38 26.97
N HIS A 893 0.35 13.41 27.54
CA HIS A 893 1.78 13.59 27.90
C HIS A 893 2.70 13.67 26.69
N HIS A 894 2.34 12.98 25.60
CA HIS A 894 3.08 12.95 24.35
C HIS A 894 2.19 13.37 23.19
N PRO A 895 1.84 14.66 23.07
CA PRO A 895 0.72 15.08 22.22
C PRO A 895 0.94 14.82 20.73
N ARG A 896 2.17 14.98 20.25
CA ARG A 896 2.56 14.69 18.86
C ARG A 896 2.49 13.19 18.60
N GLU A 897 3.12 12.39 19.45
CA GLU A 897 3.18 10.94 19.32
C GLU A 897 1.79 10.30 19.46
N ALA A 898 0.94 10.84 20.32
CA ALA A 898 -0.46 10.44 20.47
C ALA A 898 -1.30 10.80 19.24
N LEU A 899 -1.09 11.97 18.64
CA LEU A 899 -1.72 12.37 17.39
C LEU A 899 -1.27 11.45 16.22
N ARG A 900 0.03 11.15 16.14
CA ARG A 900 0.58 10.14 15.22
C ARG A 900 -0.04 8.76 15.44
N ALA A 901 -0.10 8.31 16.69
CA ALA A 901 -0.73 7.06 17.06
C ALA A 901 -2.21 6.99 16.67
N MET A 902 -2.95 8.10 16.75
CA MET A 902 -4.35 8.17 16.32
C MET A 902 -4.49 7.96 14.80
N SER A 903 -3.59 8.53 14.00
CA SER A 903 -3.59 8.31 12.54
C SER A 903 -3.43 6.84 12.16
N ARG A 904 -2.83 6.06 13.07
CA ARG A 904 -2.49 4.65 12.95
C ARG A 904 -3.50 3.69 13.62
N SER A 905 -4.46 4.24 14.34
CA SER A 905 -5.48 3.52 15.12
C SER A 905 -6.73 3.17 14.29
N LEU A 906 -7.55 2.31 14.86
CA LEU A 906 -8.86 1.91 14.35
C LEU A 906 -9.99 2.86 14.75
N VAL A 907 -9.67 4.01 15.35
CA VAL A 907 -10.64 5.09 15.56
C VAL A 907 -11.21 5.51 14.19
N PRO A 908 -12.52 5.37 13.94
CA PRO A 908 -13.13 5.78 12.67
C PRO A 908 -12.82 7.25 12.36
N SER A 909 -12.58 7.64 11.11
CA SER A 909 -12.28 9.05 10.77
C SER A 909 -13.36 10.02 11.22
N THR A 910 -14.62 9.60 11.14
CA THR A 910 -15.76 10.39 11.62
C THR A 910 -15.70 10.65 13.12
N ASP A 911 -14.95 9.83 13.87
CA ASP A 911 -14.73 9.98 15.31
C ASP A 911 -13.36 10.55 15.69
N ARG A 912 -12.32 10.43 14.84
CA ARG A 912 -10.99 10.97 15.10
C ARG A 912 -10.98 12.45 15.56
N PRO A 913 -11.66 13.41 14.90
CA PRO A 913 -11.65 14.80 15.36
C PRO A 913 -12.35 14.96 16.72
N ALA A 914 -13.39 14.17 16.99
CA ALA A 914 -14.05 14.18 18.29
C ALA A 914 -13.13 13.64 19.40
N GLN A 915 -12.40 12.56 19.14
CA GLN A 915 -11.42 12.01 20.08
C GLN A 915 -10.23 12.95 20.32
N PHE A 916 -9.75 13.64 19.27
CA PHE A 916 -8.72 14.68 19.35
C PHE A 916 -9.13 15.86 20.25
N ILE A 917 -10.41 16.25 20.19
CA ILE A 917 -10.99 17.27 21.07
C ILE A 917 -11.12 16.74 22.51
N LEU A 918 -11.69 15.54 22.69
CA LEU A 918 -11.96 14.96 24.01
C LEU A 918 -10.69 14.62 24.80
N SER A 919 -9.58 14.28 24.12
CA SER A 919 -8.28 14.05 24.76
C SER A 919 -7.58 15.35 25.18
N GLY A 920 -8.04 16.51 24.69
CA GLY A 920 -7.38 17.79 24.90
C GLY A 920 -6.18 18.03 23.99
N LEU A 921 -5.82 17.09 23.11
CA LEU A 921 -4.71 17.28 22.16
C LEU A 921 -4.91 18.48 21.22
N VAL A 922 -6.16 18.87 20.97
CA VAL A 922 -6.54 20.01 20.12
C VAL A 922 -5.87 21.36 20.48
N HIS A 923 -5.48 21.56 21.74
CA HIS A 923 -4.81 22.78 22.22
C HIS A 923 -3.39 22.53 22.74
N ALA A 924 -2.86 21.32 22.54
CA ALA A 924 -1.48 20.97 22.89
C ALA A 924 -0.51 21.46 21.79
N PRO A 925 0.74 21.82 22.17
CA PRO A 925 1.76 22.16 21.18
C PRO A 925 2.13 20.92 20.35
N LEU A 926 2.26 21.11 19.04
CA LEU A 926 2.67 20.06 18.08
C LEU A 926 4.04 20.36 17.43
N ARG A 927 4.77 21.35 17.97
CA ARG A 927 6.08 21.79 17.48
C ARG A 927 7.07 20.61 17.42
N THR A 928 7.82 20.47 16.33
CA THR A 928 8.83 19.43 16.18
C THR A 928 9.91 19.81 15.17
N ASP A 929 11.16 19.41 15.41
CA ASP A 929 12.25 19.55 14.43
C ASP A 929 12.40 18.28 13.56
N GLU A 930 11.57 17.26 13.80
CA GLU A 930 11.62 15.98 13.08
C GLU A 930 10.55 15.91 11.99
N SER A 931 10.99 15.81 10.73
CA SER A 931 10.12 15.49 9.60
C SER A 931 9.67 14.02 9.66
N ASP A 932 8.37 13.79 9.47
CA ASP A 932 7.84 12.46 9.17
C ASP A 932 7.82 12.24 7.65
N PRO A 933 8.51 11.21 7.11
CA PRO A 933 8.49 10.86 5.69
C PRO A 933 7.19 10.16 5.27
N THR A 934 6.38 9.67 6.20
CA THR A 934 5.17 8.86 5.93
C THR A 934 3.90 9.57 6.41
N PRO A 935 3.33 10.49 5.60
CA PRO A 935 2.12 11.20 5.99
C PRO A 935 0.95 10.21 6.13
N GLY A 936 0.34 10.20 7.32
CA GLY A 936 -0.86 9.41 7.60
C GLY A 936 -2.13 10.09 7.08
N VAL A 937 -3.10 10.32 7.96
CA VAL A 937 -4.35 11.01 7.62
C VAL A 937 -4.05 12.46 7.24
N ALA A 938 -4.55 12.93 6.09
CA ALA A 938 -4.19 14.24 5.52
C ALA A 938 -4.26 15.42 6.52
N TRP A 939 -5.31 15.52 7.35
CA TRP A 939 -5.44 16.66 8.28
C TRP A 939 -4.49 16.56 9.48
N ILE A 940 -4.14 15.32 9.86
CA ILE A 940 -3.12 15.06 10.90
C ILE A 940 -1.76 15.42 10.33
N ALA A 941 -1.41 14.91 9.14
CA ALA A 941 -0.17 15.23 8.45
C ALA A 941 -0.02 16.74 8.23
N ALA A 942 -1.09 17.45 7.86
CA ALA A 942 -1.07 18.92 7.73
C ALA A 942 -0.73 19.61 9.06
N LEU A 943 -1.32 19.19 10.19
CA LEU A 943 -0.99 19.75 11.51
C LEU A 943 0.45 19.46 11.94
N GLU A 944 1.00 18.31 11.56
CA GLU A 944 2.40 17.96 11.84
C GLU A 944 3.38 18.79 11.01
N ILE A 945 3.11 18.97 9.72
CA ILE A 945 3.90 19.84 8.84
C ILE A 945 3.83 21.29 9.33
N LEU A 946 2.66 21.74 9.80
CA LEU A 946 2.52 23.06 10.44
C LEU A 946 3.30 23.14 11.76
N GLY A 947 3.37 22.05 12.54
CA GLY A 947 4.23 21.94 13.73
C GLY A 947 5.72 22.01 13.42
N GLU A 948 6.16 21.43 12.30
CA GLU A 948 7.53 21.54 11.78
C GLU A 948 7.83 22.97 11.32
N LEU A 949 6.88 23.60 10.63
CA LEU A 949 7.00 24.99 10.23
C LEU A 949 7.03 25.95 11.44
N ALA A 950 6.27 25.65 12.49
CA ALA A 950 6.29 26.37 13.75
C ALA A 950 7.66 26.26 14.46
N ALA A 951 8.38 25.17 14.20
CA ALA A 951 9.70 24.94 14.77
C ALA A 951 10.84 25.62 14.01
N THR A 952 10.65 25.77 12.69
CA THR A 952 11.65 26.26 11.74
C THR A 952 11.77 27.78 11.77
N ASP A 953 13.00 28.28 11.94
CA ASP A 953 13.31 29.71 11.93
C ASP A 953 12.93 30.37 10.60
N ASP A 954 12.43 31.61 10.65
CA ASP A 954 12.08 32.40 9.47
C ASP A 954 13.29 32.69 8.57
N GLU A 955 14.51 32.67 9.12
CA GLU A 955 15.74 32.85 8.35
C GLU A 955 16.09 31.64 7.46
N ASP A 956 15.63 30.42 7.80
CA ASP A 956 15.88 29.20 7.01
C ASP A 956 14.90 29.07 5.84
N THR A 957 15.09 29.93 4.84
CA THR A 957 14.24 29.98 3.64
C THR A 957 14.23 28.69 2.82
N THR A 958 15.28 27.87 2.90
CA THR A 958 15.38 26.62 2.15
C THR A 958 14.51 25.55 2.79
N ALA A 959 14.66 25.33 4.11
CA ALA A 959 13.82 24.37 4.84
C ALA A 959 12.33 24.74 4.76
N ARG A 960 11.99 26.03 4.95
CA ARG A 960 10.60 26.51 4.85
C ARG A 960 9.99 26.30 3.47
N ARG A 961 10.77 26.48 2.40
CA ARG A 961 10.29 26.21 1.03
C ARG A 961 9.97 24.73 0.86
N GLU A 962 10.80 23.84 1.39
CA GLU A 962 10.59 22.39 1.30
C GLU A 962 9.38 21.93 2.12
N ILE A 963 9.25 22.43 3.36
CA ILE A 963 8.06 22.24 4.20
C ILE A 963 6.80 22.76 3.49
N GLY A 964 6.88 23.93 2.85
CA GLY A 964 5.78 24.51 2.07
C GLY A 964 5.34 23.66 0.88
N LYS A 965 6.28 23.00 0.19
CA LYS A 965 5.93 22.03 -0.87
C LYS A 965 5.18 20.83 -0.30
N ARG A 966 5.68 20.24 0.79
CA ARG A 966 5.01 19.13 1.50
C ARG A 966 3.60 19.54 1.96
N LEU A 967 3.44 20.74 2.51
CA LEU A 967 2.13 21.28 2.91
C LEU A 967 1.20 21.46 1.71
N THR A 968 1.72 21.89 0.57
CA THR A 968 0.94 22.04 -0.68
C THR A 968 0.45 20.68 -1.18
N THR A 969 1.31 19.65 -1.12
CA THR A 969 0.95 18.28 -1.49
C THR A 969 -0.15 17.69 -0.60
N VAL A 970 -0.08 17.90 0.71
CA VAL A 970 -1.03 17.31 1.68
C VAL A 970 -2.33 18.12 1.81
N GLY A 971 -2.21 19.45 1.92
CA GLY A 971 -3.31 20.35 2.26
C GLY A 971 -3.87 21.18 1.11
N GLY A 972 -3.22 21.16 -0.06
CA GLY A 972 -3.54 21.99 -1.22
C GLY A 972 -2.86 23.37 -1.21
N ALA A 973 -2.79 24.00 -2.38
CA ALA A 973 -2.13 25.30 -2.56
C ALA A 973 -2.76 26.43 -1.73
N GLU A 974 -4.06 26.38 -1.45
CA GLU A 974 -4.74 27.37 -0.60
C GLU A 974 -4.26 27.34 0.85
N LEU A 975 -3.88 26.16 1.36
CA LEU A 975 -3.37 26.05 2.73
C LEU A 975 -2.00 26.72 2.86
N ALA A 976 -1.11 26.49 1.88
CA ALA A 976 0.18 27.15 1.82
C ALA A 976 0.04 28.67 1.72
N ARG A 977 -0.88 29.18 0.89
CA ARG A 977 -1.21 30.62 0.83
C ARG A 977 -1.76 31.17 2.15
N THR A 978 -2.50 30.36 2.90
CA THR A 978 -3.05 30.75 4.21
C THR A 978 -1.93 30.97 5.22
N VAL A 979 -0.90 30.13 5.20
CA VAL A 979 0.31 30.29 6.02
C VAL A 979 1.05 31.59 5.66
N GLU A 980 1.17 31.92 4.38
CA GLU A 980 1.88 33.14 3.96
C GLU A 980 1.12 34.44 4.32
N SER A 981 -0.21 34.40 4.27
CA SER A 981 -1.05 35.60 4.41
C SER A 981 -1.70 35.76 5.79
N GLY A 982 -1.75 34.69 6.58
CA GLY A 982 -2.55 34.62 7.81
C GLY A 982 -4.06 34.73 7.57
N ARG A 983 -4.55 34.46 6.35
CA ARG A 983 -5.97 34.53 5.97
C ARG A 983 -6.38 33.38 5.05
N ASP A 984 -7.40 32.65 5.45
CA ASP A 984 -8.06 31.63 4.62
C ASP A 984 -9.11 32.31 3.70
N ALA A 985 -8.84 32.30 2.39
CA ALA A 985 -9.73 32.88 1.38
C ALA A 985 -11.01 32.04 1.16
N THR A 986 -10.96 30.74 1.46
CA THR A 986 -12.09 29.81 1.23
C THR A 986 -13.25 30.08 2.19
N LEU A 987 -13.03 30.78 3.30
CA LEU A 987 -14.10 31.13 4.25
C LEU A 987 -15.19 32.01 3.65
N GLU A 988 -14.89 32.74 2.57
CA GLU A 988 -15.86 33.60 1.88
C GLU A 988 -16.76 32.85 0.91
N THR A 989 -16.26 31.75 0.33
CA THR A 989 -16.94 30.97 -0.71
C THR A 989 -17.57 29.69 -0.14
N ALA A 990 -16.89 29.01 0.79
CA ALA A 990 -17.41 27.89 1.56
C ALA A 990 -18.12 28.38 2.84
N CYS A 991 -19.35 28.88 2.68
CA CYS A 991 -20.18 29.35 3.78
C CYS A 991 -21.67 29.00 3.58
N ILE A 992 -22.44 29.05 4.68
CA ILE A 992 -23.90 28.97 4.64
C ILE A 992 -24.43 30.40 4.58
N ASP A 993 -25.31 30.68 3.62
CA ASP A 993 -25.95 31.99 3.44
C ASP A 993 -27.48 31.91 3.53
N ALA A 994 -28.15 33.06 3.42
CA ALA A 994 -29.61 33.13 3.42
C ALA A 994 -30.25 32.28 2.30
N THR A 995 -29.60 32.17 1.13
CA THR A 995 -30.07 31.35 0.00
C THR A 995 -30.10 29.86 0.38
N THR A 996 -29.06 29.38 1.06
CA THR A 996 -28.91 27.99 1.49
C THR A 996 -29.99 27.61 2.51
N VAL A 997 -30.29 28.53 3.45
CA VAL A 997 -31.38 28.37 4.42
C VAL A 997 -32.75 28.37 3.73
N GLN A 998 -32.95 29.18 2.69
CA GLN A 998 -34.18 29.14 1.89
C GLN A 998 -34.36 27.82 1.13
N ILE A 999 -33.27 27.27 0.56
CA ILE A 999 -33.28 25.96 -0.10
C ILE A 999 -33.70 24.86 0.89
N ALA A 1000 -33.29 24.96 2.17
CA ALA A 1000 -33.66 23.99 3.21
C ALA A 1000 -35.17 23.94 3.48
N GLN A 1001 -35.90 24.99 3.11
CA GLN A 1001 -37.36 25.10 3.29
C GLN A 1001 -38.15 24.58 2.07
N LEU A 1002 -37.48 24.19 0.98
CA LEU A 1002 -38.12 23.59 -0.20
C LEU A 1002 -38.53 22.13 0.05
N ASP A 1003 -39.37 21.58 -0.84
CA ASP A 1003 -39.74 20.16 -0.82
C ASP A 1003 -38.53 19.26 -1.19
N PRO A 1004 -38.34 18.04 -0.61
CA PRO A 1004 -37.14 17.23 -0.84
C PRO A 1004 -36.83 16.93 -2.31
N ALA A 1005 -37.84 16.75 -3.17
CA ALA A 1005 -37.63 16.53 -4.60
C ALA A 1005 -37.02 17.76 -5.30
N GLN A 1006 -37.35 18.97 -4.83
CA GLN A 1006 -36.79 20.21 -5.35
C GLN A 1006 -35.38 20.45 -4.79
N GLN A 1007 -35.15 20.08 -3.53
CA GLN A 1007 -33.80 20.07 -2.94
C GLN A 1007 -32.88 19.17 -3.78
N ASP A 1008 -33.26 17.91 -4.00
CA ASP A 1008 -32.46 16.96 -4.76
C ASP A 1008 -32.18 17.43 -6.20
N ALA A 1009 -33.14 18.10 -6.86
CA ALA A 1009 -32.97 18.63 -8.20
C ALA A 1009 -31.97 19.80 -8.25
N VAL A 1010 -32.07 20.74 -7.31
CA VAL A 1010 -31.13 21.88 -7.20
C VAL A 1010 -29.73 21.38 -6.86
N LEU A 1011 -29.63 20.41 -5.94
CA LEU A 1011 -28.36 19.82 -5.54
C LEU A 1011 -27.72 19.01 -6.66
N SER A 1012 -28.51 18.21 -7.38
CA SER A 1012 -28.02 17.46 -8.54
C SER A 1012 -27.51 18.40 -9.63
N ALA A 1013 -28.19 19.52 -9.88
CA ALA A 1013 -27.71 20.53 -10.84
C ALA A 1013 -26.44 21.25 -10.35
N PHE A 1014 -26.31 21.47 -9.04
CA PHE A 1014 -25.14 22.11 -8.43
C PHE A 1014 -23.89 21.21 -8.47
N PHE A 1015 -24.06 19.89 -8.32
CA PHE A 1015 -22.97 18.90 -8.30
C PHE A 1015 -22.77 18.13 -9.62
N ALA A 1016 -23.61 18.31 -10.64
CA ALA A 1016 -23.52 17.59 -11.92
C ALA A 1016 -22.22 17.83 -12.71
N GLY A 1017 -21.43 18.84 -12.34
CA GLY A 1017 -20.15 19.18 -12.98
C GLY A 1017 -18.91 19.15 -12.06
N SER A 1018 -19.09 18.97 -10.75
CA SER A 1018 -18.00 18.88 -9.77
C SER A 1018 -17.69 17.42 -9.50
N GLY A 1019 -16.51 16.95 -9.92
CA GLY A 1019 -16.11 15.56 -10.08
C GLY A 1019 -16.40 14.60 -8.91
N LEU A 1020 -16.55 13.33 -9.30
CA LEU A 1020 -16.91 12.15 -8.50
C LEU A 1020 -15.90 11.75 -7.38
N VAL A 1021 -14.90 12.59 -7.09
CA VAL A 1021 -13.81 12.36 -6.11
C VAL A 1021 -13.54 13.68 -5.35
N PRO A 1022 -13.50 13.71 -4.00
CA PRO A 1022 -13.11 14.90 -3.23
C PRO A 1022 -11.67 15.36 -3.53
N GLY A 1023 -11.44 16.68 -3.62
CA GLY A 1023 -10.11 17.28 -3.79
C GLY A 1023 -9.32 17.43 -2.48
N ALA A 1024 -8.19 18.14 -2.48
CA ALA A 1024 -7.37 18.33 -1.28
C ALA A 1024 -8.10 19.10 -0.16
N LEU A 1025 -7.66 18.97 1.11
CA LEU A 1025 -8.39 19.43 2.30
C LEU A 1025 -8.87 20.88 2.25
N SER A 1026 -8.01 21.78 1.76
CA SER A 1026 -8.27 23.23 1.75
C SER A 1026 -8.67 23.74 0.37
N GLU A 1027 -8.90 22.86 -0.61
CA GLU A 1027 -9.45 23.26 -1.90
C GLU A 1027 -10.90 23.71 -1.75
N GLU A 1028 -11.26 24.70 -2.55
CA GLU A 1028 -12.58 25.33 -2.49
C GLU A 1028 -13.73 24.33 -2.59
N ASN A 1029 -13.63 23.34 -3.50
CA ASN A 1029 -14.67 22.32 -3.68
C ASN A 1029 -14.79 21.40 -2.46
N SER A 1030 -13.68 20.98 -1.85
CA SER A 1030 -13.68 20.13 -0.65
C SER A 1030 -14.26 20.87 0.56
N ARG A 1031 -13.88 22.16 0.73
CA ARG A 1031 -14.43 23.02 1.79
C ARG A 1031 -15.93 23.28 1.58
N LEU A 1032 -16.36 23.46 0.34
CA LEU A 1032 -17.77 23.61 -0.03
C LEU A 1032 -18.57 22.34 0.28
N ILE A 1033 -18.06 21.16 -0.08
CA ILE A 1033 -18.68 19.86 0.24
C ILE A 1033 -18.79 19.67 1.76
N ALA A 1034 -17.74 19.98 2.51
CA ALA A 1034 -17.73 19.88 3.97
C ALA A 1034 -18.77 20.81 4.64
N VAL A 1035 -18.90 22.05 4.15
CA VAL A 1035 -19.95 22.97 4.60
C VAL A 1035 -21.32 22.45 4.15
N PHE A 1036 -21.45 21.88 2.97
CA PHE A 1036 -22.70 21.34 2.46
C PHE A 1036 -23.21 20.13 3.25
N GLU A 1037 -22.33 19.29 3.80
CA GLU A 1037 -22.76 18.21 4.71
C GLU A 1037 -23.52 18.73 5.93
N THR A 1038 -23.28 19.97 6.38
CA THR A 1038 -24.10 20.60 7.44
C THR A 1038 -25.57 20.73 7.04
N PHE A 1039 -25.85 21.01 5.76
CA PHE A 1039 -27.21 21.09 5.23
C PHE A 1039 -27.90 19.72 5.27
N ARG A 1040 -27.17 18.64 4.95
CA ARG A 1040 -27.67 17.27 4.98
C ARG A 1040 -27.92 16.77 6.39
N ARG A 1041 -27.09 17.18 7.37
CA ARG A 1041 -27.17 16.76 8.78
C ARG A 1041 -27.84 17.79 9.70
N ARG A 1042 -28.58 18.75 9.13
CA ARG A 1042 -29.20 19.89 9.83
C ARG A 1042 -30.03 19.52 11.07
N ASP A 1043 -30.76 18.41 11.03
CA ASP A 1043 -31.62 18.00 12.14
C ASP A 1043 -30.79 17.59 13.37
N GLU A 1044 -29.76 16.76 13.17
CA GLU A 1044 -28.81 16.36 14.22
C GLU A 1044 -28.02 17.56 14.75
N LEU A 1045 -27.64 18.49 13.87
CA LEU A 1045 -26.91 19.72 14.26
C LEU A 1045 -27.77 20.66 15.11
N ASN A 1046 -29.06 20.78 14.82
CA ASN A 1046 -29.98 21.59 15.63
C ASN A 1046 -30.08 21.08 17.07
N GLU A 1047 -30.01 19.75 17.28
CA GLU A 1047 -30.02 19.15 18.61
C GLU A 1047 -28.76 19.51 19.41
N VAL A 1048 -27.57 19.36 18.80
CA VAL A 1048 -26.30 19.71 19.46
C VAL A 1048 -26.22 21.21 19.75
N LEU A 1049 -26.63 22.05 18.80
CA LEU A 1049 -26.59 23.51 18.94
C LEU A 1049 -27.75 24.08 19.77
N ALA A 1050 -28.64 23.23 20.29
CA ALA A 1050 -29.62 23.64 21.29
C ALA A 1050 -28.99 23.85 22.68
N ASP A 1051 -27.78 23.34 22.92
CA ASP A 1051 -27.05 23.55 24.18
C ASP A 1051 -26.61 25.02 24.35
N PRO A 1052 -27.21 25.76 25.30
CA PRO A 1052 -26.86 27.17 25.52
C PRO A 1052 -25.45 27.36 26.11
N GLU A 1053 -24.84 26.34 26.71
CA GLU A 1053 -23.47 26.42 27.25
C GLU A 1053 -22.44 26.48 26.12
N LEU A 1054 -22.60 25.64 25.07
CA LEU A 1054 -21.73 25.64 23.90
C LEU A 1054 -21.71 27.00 23.18
N LEU A 1055 -22.90 27.58 22.95
CA LEU A 1055 -23.04 28.90 22.33
C LEU A 1055 -22.41 30.02 23.18
N ARG A 1056 -22.62 29.99 24.50
CA ARG A 1056 -22.04 30.97 25.43
C ARG A 1056 -20.51 30.87 25.48
N ALA A 1057 -19.96 29.65 25.47
CA ALA A 1057 -18.53 29.42 25.42
C ALA A 1057 -17.92 29.96 24.12
N ALA A 1058 -18.51 29.65 22.96
CA ALA A 1058 -18.04 30.15 21.66
C ALA A 1058 -18.04 31.69 21.59
N LEU A 1059 -19.10 32.35 22.06
CA LEU A 1059 -19.16 33.83 22.09
C LEU A 1059 -18.11 34.44 23.05
N ALA A 1060 -17.86 33.82 24.20
CA ALA A 1060 -16.83 34.26 25.13
C ALA A 1060 -15.42 34.13 24.52
N LEU A 1061 -15.15 33.01 23.83
CA LEU A 1061 -13.90 32.76 23.13
C LEU A 1061 -13.70 33.74 21.96
N LEU A 1062 -14.73 34.01 21.16
CA LEU A 1062 -14.67 35.00 20.08
C LEU A 1062 -14.29 36.41 20.60
N ARG A 1063 -14.82 36.81 21.76
CA ARG A 1063 -14.44 38.10 22.40
C ARG A 1063 -12.98 38.10 22.86
N ARG A 1064 -12.46 36.97 23.34
CA ARG A 1064 -11.05 36.81 23.73
C ARG A 1064 -10.14 36.82 22.50
N ILE A 1065 -10.50 36.14 21.40
CA ILE A 1065 -9.76 36.19 20.13
C ILE A 1065 -9.61 37.65 19.67
N ARG A 1066 -10.67 38.46 19.76
CA ARG A 1066 -10.61 39.90 19.45
C ARG A 1066 -9.59 40.67 20.29
N GLN A 1067 -9.42 40.29 21.55
CA GLN A 1067 -8.45 40.92 22.46
C GLN A 1067 -7.01 40.48 22.12
N THR A 1068 -6.83 39.25 21.64
CA THR A 1068 -5.53 38.70 21.23
C THR A 1068 -5.08 39.24 19.87
N ASN A 1069 -5.92 39.15 18.83
CA ASN A 1069 -5.57 39.59 17.48
C ASN A 1069 -6.80 39.98 16.64
N ARG A 1070 -6.72 41.14 15.98
CA ARG A 1070 -7.83 41.70 15.18
C ARG A 1070 -8.05 40.99 13.84
N GLN A 1071 -6.99 40.51 13.20
CA GLN A 1071 -7.08 39.80 11.92
C GLN A 1071 -7.78 38.45 12.10
N LEU A 1072 -7.34 37.63 13.07
CA LEU A 1072 -7.97 36.34 13.38
C LEU A 1072 -9.44 36.50 13.80
N PHE A 1073 -9.77 37.56 14.54
CA PHE A 1073 -11.17 37.90 14.86
C PHE A 1073 -11.99 38.21 13.60
N THR A 1074 -11.39 38.88 12.61
CA THR A 1074 -12.06 39.18 11.35
C THR A 1074 -12.30 37.91 10.56
N SER A 1075 -11.30 37.02 10.44
CA SER A 1075 -11.43 35.71 9.80
C SER A 1075 -12.51 34.84 10.45
N ALA A 1076 -12.56 34.77 11.79
CA ALA A 1076 -13.57 34.03 12.53
C ALA A 1076 -15.01 34.54 12.30
N ARG A 1077 -15.16 35.82 11.93
CA ARG A 1077 -16.45 36.47 11.71
C ARG A 1077 -16.98 36.38 10.28
N VAL A 1078 -16.14 36.07 9.29
CA VAL A 1078 -16.55 36.04 7.87
C VAL A 1078 -17.82 35.22 7.67
N ARG A 1079 -17.86 34.00 8.22
CA ARG A 1079 -19.03 33.11 8.12
C ARG A 1079 -20.24 33.60 8.91
N PHE A 1080 -20.04 34.34 10.00
CA PHE A 1080 -21.14 34.93 10.77
C PHE A 1080 -21.79 36.08 10.00
N ASP A 1081 -20.99 36.96 9.38
CA ASP A 1081 -21.49 38.09 8.60
C ASP A 1081 -22.26 37.61 7.33
N LYS A 1082 -21.97 36.40 6.82
CA LYS A 1082 -22.73 35.77 5.70
C LYS A 1082 -24.14 35.29 6.09
N LEU A 1083 -24.38 35.13 7.39
CA LEU A 1083 -25.71 34.80 7.94
C LEU A 1083 -26.57 36.06 8.17
N ASP A 1084 -26.14 37.23 7.70
CA ASP A 1084 -26.95 38.44 7.70
C ASP A 1084 -28.31 38.17 7.02
N ASN A 1085 -29.40 38.43 7.76
CA ASN A 1085 -30.80 38.11 7.40
C ASN A 1085 -31.27 36.66 7.63
N VAL A 1086 -30.50 35.83 8.34
CA VAL A 1086 -30.95 34.52 8.86
C VAL A 1086 -31.33 34.67 10.33
N ASP A 1087 -32.56 34.30 10.69
CA ASP A 1087 -32.98 34.20 12.10
C ASP A 1087 -32.42 32.91 12.71
N THR A 1088 -31.25 33.00 13.34
CA THR A 1088 -30.59 31.88 14.03
C THR A 1088 -31.14 31.61 15.44
N ASP A 1089 -32.01 32.47 15.98
CA ASP A 1089 -32.71 32.20 17.24
C ASP A 1089 -33.84 31.18 17.04
N ASN A 1090 -34.40 31.12 15.83
CA ASN A 1090 -35.33 30.08 15.39
C ASN A 1090 -34.65 28.69 15.45
N PRO A 1091 -35.20 27.72 16.22
CA PRO A 1091 -34.67 26.36 16.31
C PRO A 1091 -34.44 25.67 14.97
N ALA A 1092 -35.24 25.96 13.94
CA ALA A 1092 -35.11 25.33 12.62
C ALA A 1092 -33.85 25.76 11.85
N ASN A 1093 -33.23 26.89 12.21
CA ASN A 1093 -32.10 27.49 11.49
C ASN A 1093 -30.78 27.42 12.28
N ARG A 1094 -30.76 26.85 13.49
CA ARG A 1094 -29.57 26.86 14.38
C ARG A 1094 -28.38 26.14 13.77
N TRP A 1095 -28.62 25.08 12.99
CA TRP A 1095 -27.60 24.33 12.26
C TRP A 1095 -26.68 25.22 11.41
N ALA A 1096 -27.19 26.37 10.92
CA ALA A 1096 -26.40 27.33 10.15
C ALA A 1096 -25.24 27.95 10.95
N LEU A 1097 -25.28 27.92 12.28
CA LEU A 1097 -24.19 28.37 13.15
C LEU A 1097 -23.03 27.36 13.26
N ALA A 1098 -23.18 26.11 12.80
CA ALA A 1098 -22.16 25.08 12.92
C ALA A 1098 -20.79 25.51 12.35
N PRO A 1099 -20.68 26.03 11.11
CA PRO A 1099 -19.41 26.51 10.56
C PRO A 1099 -18.80 27.70 11.30
N VAL A 1100 -19.61 28.51 11.98
CA VAL A 1100 -19.12 29.65 12.78
C VAL A 1100 -18.52 29.15 14.09
N ILE A 1101 -19.23 28.29 14.80
CA ILE A 1101 -18.82 27.76 16.11
C ILE A 1101 -17.56 26.90 15.95
N SER A 1102 -17.53 26.03 14.93
CA SER A 1102 -16.36 25.21 14.59
C SER A 1102 -15.10 26.06 14.43
N MET A 1103 -15.14 27.10 13.59
CA MET A 1103 -13.99 27.98 13.34
C MET A 1103 -13.55 28.76 14.59
N VAL A 1104 -14.49 29.27 15.40
CA VAL A 1104 -14.16 30.00 16.64
C VAL A 1104 -13.45 29.11 17.64
N LEU A 1105 -13.92 27.88 17.83
CA LEU A 1105 -13.30 26.91 18.74
C LEU A 1105 -11.93 26.47 18.22
N ALA A 1106 -11.80 26.23 16.92
CA ALA A 1106 -10.52 25.90 16.27
C ALA A 1106 -9.47 26.98 16.47
N ILE A 1107 -9.78 28.25 16.17
CA ILE A 1107 -8.85 29.39 16.35
C ILE A 1107 -8.45 29.52 17.83
N ALA A 1108 -9.40 29.40 18.76
CA ALA A 1108 -9.09 29.48 20.19
C ALA A 1108 -8.15 28.36 20.66
N ALA A 1109 -8.37 27.13 20.18
CA ALA A 1109 -7.54 25.98 20.51
C ALA A 1109 -6.13 26.11 19.94
N ARG A 1110 -6.00 26.51 18.67
CA ARG A 1110 -4.69 26.66 18.01
C ARG A 1110 -3.90 27.86 18.51
N LEU A 1111 -4.55 28.99 18.83
CA LEU A 1111 -3.90 30.09 19.55
C LEU A 1111 -3.30 29.63 20.90
N ARG A 1112 -3.96 28.69 21.58
CA ARG A 1112 -3.44 28.14 22.84
C ARG A 1112 -2.26 27.19 22.59
N ALA A 1113 -2.33 26.36 21.56
CA ALA A 1113 -1.25 25.46 21.16
C ALA A 1113 0.07 26.22 20.90
N HIS A 1114 -0.02 27.38 20.26
CA HIS A 1114 1.09 28.30 19.98
C HIS A 1114 1.42 29.28 21.14
N GLY A 1115 0.90 29.05 22.35
CA GLY A 1115 1.19 29.88 23.53
C GLY A 1115 0.64 31.32 23.49
N ARG A 1116 -0.18 31.69 22.48
CA ARG A 1116 -0.76 33.03 22.31
C ARG A 1116 -2.13 33.22 22.98
N PHE A 1117 -2.62 32.21 23.72
CA PHE A 1117 -3.89 32.24 24.46
C PHE A 1117 -3.72 31.74 25.90
N GLY A 1118 -4.36 32.41 26.87
CA GLY A 1118 -4.32 32.04 28.30
C GLY A 1118 -5.13 30.78 28.66
N SER A 1119 -5.38 30.55 29.96
CA SER A 1119 -6.03 29.33 30.50
C SER A 1119 -7.18 28.74 29.66
N PRO A 1120 -7.22 27.41 29.48
CA PRO A 1120 -8.17 26.73 28.59
C PRO A 1120 -9.58 26.61 29.19
N GLY A 1121 -9.87 27.11 30.40
CA GLY A 1121 -11.10 26.77 31.15
C GLY A 1121 -12.44 26.90 30.40
N GLN A 1122 -12.60 27.89 29.52
CA GLN A 1122 -13.83 28.03 28.70
C GLN A 1122 -13.84 27.14 27.44
N LEU A 1123 -12.66 26.73 26.99
CA LEU A 1123 -12.48 25.83 25.86
C LEU A 1123 -12.77 24.38 26.30
N THR A 1124 -12.26 23.94 27.45
CA THR A 1124 -12.50 22.58 27.98
C THR A 1124 -13.97 22.32 28.30
N SER A 1125 -14.71 23.32 28.78
CA SER A 1125 -16.16 23.19 29.00
C SER A 1125 -16.96 22.95 27.71
N SER A 1126 -16.40 23.28 26.54
CA SER A 1126 -17.05 23.11 25.23
C SER A 1126 -16.74 21.77 24.55
N TYR A 1127 -15.82 20.95 25.09
CA TYR A 1127 -15.33 19.74 24.41
C TYR A 1127 -16.41 18.74 24.07
N HIS A 1128 -17.34 18.48 24.98
CA HIS A 1128 -18.40 17.50 24.71
C HIS A 1128 -19.29 17.94 23.53
N GLY A 1129 -19.77 19.18 23.55
CA GLY A 1129 -20.59 19.74 22.46
C GLY A 1129 -19.81 19.87 21.14
N TRP A 1130 -18.54 20.25 21.19
CA TRP A 1130 -17.68 20.34 20.00
C TRP A 1130 -17.33 18.97 19.42
N ALA A 1131 -17.09 17.97 20.27
CA ALA A 1131 -16.86 16.59 19.85
C ALA A 1131 -18.10 15.97 19.20
N GLN A 1132 -19.30 16.27 19.71
CA GLN A 1132 -20.55 15.88 19.05
C GLN A 1132 -20.71 16.54 17.68
N LEU A 1133 -20.39 17.84 17.57
CA LEU A 1133 -20.36 18.54 16.29
C LEU A 1133 -19.40 17.85 15.30
N ALA A 1134 -18.21 17.48 15.77
CA ALA A 1134 -17.19 16.80 14.97
C ALA A 1134 -17.62 15.39 14.51
N ARG A 1135 -18.42 14.65 15.29
CA ARG A 1135 -18.98 13.35 14.86
C ARG A 1135 -20.00 13.50 13.73
N ILE A 1136 -20.73 14.62 13.69
CA ILE A 1136 -21.79 14.87 12.69
C ILE A 1136 -21.20 15.46 11.41
N VAL A 1137 -20.27 16.41 11.52
CA VAL A 1137 -19.62 17.13 10.40
C VAL A 1137 -18.09 17.13 10.53
N PRO A 1138 -17.43 15.97 10.41
CA PRO A 1138 -16.00 15.82 10.68
C PRO A 1138 -15.13 16.66 9.73
N ASP A 1139 -15.43 16.68 8.44
CA ASP A 1139 -14.61 17.38 7.42
C ASP A 1139 -14.62 18.90 7.61
N LEU A 1140 -15.72 19.46 8.10
CA LEU A 1140 -15.82 20.87 8.47
C LEU A 1140 -14.86 21.19 9.62
N VAL A 1141 -14.89 20.37 10.67
CA VAL A 1141 -14.09 20.57 11.89
C VAL A 1141 -12.60 20.37 11.61
N THR A 1142 -12.22 19.31 10.88
CA THR A 1142 -10.81 19.06 10.54
C THR A 1142 -10.25 20.16 9.63
N GLY A 1143 -11.00 20.57 8.61
CA GLY A 1143 -10.60 21.68 7.74
C GLY A 1143 -10.47 23.00 8.51
N ASP A 1144 -11.38 23.29 9.44
CA ASP A 1144 -11.29 24.48 10.30
C ASP A 1144 -10.11 24.42 11.28
N LEU A 1145 -9.78 23.25 11.83
CA LEU A 1145 -8.60 23.05 12.69
C LEU A 1145 -7.29 23.34 11.95
N VAL A 1146 -7.12 22.76 10.77
CA VAL A 1146 -5.92 22.94 9.92
C VAL A 1146 -5.81 24.39 9.46
N SER A 1147 -6.91 24.99 8.99
CA SER A 1147 -6.94 26.39 8.55
C SER A 1147 -6.66 27.35 9.71
N ALA A 1148 -7.21 27.08 10.91
CA ALA A 1148 -6.95 27.88 12.09
C ALA A 1148 -5.48 27.86 12.50
N ASP A 1149 -4.82 26.71 12.42
CA ASP A 1149 -3.40 26.57 12.73
C ASP A 1149 -2.52 27.34 11.74
N ALA A 1150 -2.78 27.17 10.43
CA ALA A 1150 -2.11 27.92 9.37
C ALA A 1150 -2.31 29.44 9.51
N MET A 1151 -3.51 29.90 9.85
CA MET A 1151 -3.77 31.33 10.10
C MET A 1151 -3.02 31.85 11.33
N VAL A 1152 -2.91 31.08 12.41
CA VAL A 1152 -2.16 31.49 13.61
C VAL A 1152 -0.67 31.62 13.27
N LEU A 1153 -0.09 30.63 12.57
CA LEU A 1153 1.30 30.70 12.12
C LEU A 1153 1.56 31.86 11.15
N GLY A 1154 0.66 32.10 10.19
CA GLY A 1154 0.81 33.21 9.26
C GLY A 1154 0.71 34.60 9.91
N VAL A 1155 0.04 34.70 11.07
CA VAL A 1155 -0.08 35.96 11.82
C VAL A 1155 1.08 36.18 12.79
N PHE A 1156 1.59 35.12 13.42
CA PHE A 1156 2.56 35.22 14.53
C PHE A 1156 3.98 34.75 14.18
N GLY A 1157 4.18 34.06 13.05
CA GLY A 1157 5.47 33.45 12.70
C GLY A 1157 5.76 32.17 13.51
N PRO A 1158 7.01 31.68 13.48
CA PRO A 1158 7.41 30.49 14.23
C PRO A 1158 7.26 30.70 15.75
N ASP A 1159 7.14 29.59 16.47
CA ASP A 1159 7.06 29.63 17.93
C ASP A 1159 8.44 29.99 18.53
N GLU A 1160 8.43 30.73 19.64
CA GLU A 1160 9.65 31.00 20.41
C GLU A 1160 10.17 29.69 21.02
N SER A 1161 11.48 29.42 20.93
CA SER A 1161 12.08 28.23 21.55
C SER A 1161 11.84 28.24 23.05
N ALA A 1162 11.07 27.27 23.56
CA ALA A 1162 10.89 27.12 24.99
C ALA A 1162 12.21 26.65 25.61
N ASP A 1163 12.83 27.48 26.45
CA ASP A 1163 13.78 26.98 27.44
C ASP A 1163 13.04 25.92 28.29
N PRO A 1164 13.65 24.76 28.59
CA PRO A 1164 13.00 23.72 29.38
C PRO A 1164 12.67 24.27 30.77
N VAL A 1165 11.40 24.57 31.01
CA VAL A 1165 10.90 24.90 32.35
C VAL A 1165 11.00 23.62 33.17
N LEU A 1166 12.00 23.56 34.04
CA LEU A 1166 12.09 22.55 35.09
C LEU A 1166 10.76 22.49 35.87
N PRO A 1167 10.18 21.30 36.08
CA PRO A 1167 8.94 21.19 36.84
C PRO A 1167 9.18 21.71 38.26
N THR A 1168 8.47 22.78 38.61
CA THR A 1168 8.45 23.29 39.98
C THR A 1168 7.63 22.31 40.82
N GLU A 1169 8.23 21.74 41.85
CA GLU A 1169 7.56 20.82 42.78
C GLU A 1169 6.23 21.39 43.30
N PRO A 1170 5.19 20.57 43.49
CA PRO A 1170 3.93 21.02 44.07
C PRO A 1170 4.14 21.39 45.54
N ALA A 1171 3.90 22.66 45.88
CA ALA A 1171 3.96 23.15 47.24
C ALA A 1171 2.91 22.46 48.13
N VAL A 1172 3.39 21.84 49.21
CA VAL A 1172 2.59 21.26 50.31
C VAL A 1172 1.70 22.33 50.95
N PRO A 1173 0.41 22.05 51.26
CA PRO A 1173 -0.46 23.01 51.91
C PRO A 1173 -0.11 23.12 53.41
N GLY A 1174 0.67 24.15 53.76
CA GLY A 1174 1.04 24.48 55.13
C GLY A 1174 0.52 25.86 55.55
N LYS A 1175 -0.52 25.86 56.40
CA LYS A 1175 -0.94 26.88 57.40
C LYS A 1175 -0.65 28.36 57.13
N GLU A 1176 -1.73 29.15 57.15
CA GLU A 1176 -1.72 30.60 57.42
C GLU A 1176 -0.74 30.98 58.56
N PRO A 1177 -0.06 32.13 58.42
CA PRO A 1177 -0.49 33.25 59.24
C PRO A 1177 -0.51 34.60 58.51
N ALA A 1178 -1.19 35.52 59.18
CA ALA A 1178 -1.56 36.85 58.77
C ALA A 1178 -0.41 37.80 58.38
N ALA A 1179 -0.75 38.64 57.41
CA ALA A 1179 -0.57 40.09 57.36
C ALA A 1179 0.84 40.72 57.18
N ASP A 1180 0.85 41.57 56.16
CA ASP A 1180 1.40 42.93 56.10
C ASP A 1180 2.81 43.15 55.49
N ARG A 1181 2.76 43.91 54.37
CA ARG A 1181 3.63 45.04 53.96
C ARG A 1181 5.03 44.78 53.36
N ALA A 1182 5.07 45.11 52.07
CA ALA A 1182 5.84 46.20 51.44
C ALA A 1182 7.37 46.05 51.23
N GLY A 1183 7.76 46.32 49.96
CA GLY A 1183 9.11 46.73 49.52
C GLY A 1183 10.09 45.56 49.42
N GLY A 1184 10.90 45.38 48.38
CA GLY A 1184 11.42 46.32 47.41
C GLY A 1184 12.89 45.94 47.15
N SER A 1185 13.17 45.53 45.91
CA SER A 1185 14.44 45.61 45.16
C SER A 1185 15.79 45.18 45.76
N SER A 1186 16.48 44.36 44.96
CA SER A 1186 17.92 44.43 44.56
C SER A 1186 18.97 44.32 45.68
N ASP A 1187 20.15 43.73 45.51
CA ASP A 1187 20.93 43.39 44.32
C ASP A 1187 22.10 42.48 44.75
N ALA A 1188 22.78 41.89 43.76
CA ALA A 1188 24.20 41.53 43.65
C ALA A 1188 25.00 41.14 44.93
N GLY A 1189 25.80 40.08 44.96
CA GLY A 1189 26.54 39.40 43.91
C GLY A 1189 27.88 38.90 44.50
N ASP A 1190 28.61 38.16 43.67
CA ASP A 1190 30.04 37.88 43.73
C ASP A 1190 30.61 36.74 44.61
N ALA A 1191 30.99 35.68 43.89
CA ALA A 1191 32.34 35.13 43.73
C ALA A 1191 33.23 34.84 44.96
N GLY A 1192 33.80 33.62 44.95
CA GLY A 1192 35.19 33.44 45.39
C GLY A 1192 35.55 32.11 46.07
N THR A 1193 36.15 31.22 45.29
CA THR A 1193 37.39 30.45 45.61
C THR A 1193 37.42 29.39 46.73
N ALA A 1194 37.68 28.15 46.28
CA ALA A 1194 38.80 27.24 46.60
C ALA A 1194 39.10 26.83 48.06
N GLY A 1195 39.32 25.51 48.26
CA GLY A 1195 40.03 25.01 49.45
C GLY A 1195 39.86 23.51 49.74
N GLU A 1196 40.88 22.75 49.39
CA GLU A 1196 41.17 21.32 49.58
C GLU A 1196 41.01 20.69 50.99
N ALA A 1197 40.58 19.41 50.96
CA ALA A 1197 41.21 18.19 51.52
C ALA A 1197 41.18 17.79 53.03
N GLY A 1198 40.85 16.49 53.21
CA GLY A 1198 41.28 15.57 54.29
C GLY A 1198 40.13 15.12 55.22
N THR A 1199 39.83 13.85 55.49
CA THR A 1199 40.56 12.56 55.39
C THR A 1199 39.58 11.39 55.63
N ALA A 1200 39.99 10.19 55.18
CA ALA A 1200 39.24 8.94 54.97
C ALA A 1200 38.81 8.13 56.21
N GLY A 1201 37.91 7.14 55.98
CA GLY A 1201 37.65 6.01 56.88
C GLY A 1201 36.48 5.07 56.51
N GLU A 1202 36.75 4.14 55.58
CA GLU A 1202 36.27 2.74 55.49
C GLU A 1202 34.81 2.35 55.11
N ASP A 1203 34.79 1.62 53.96
CA ASP A 1203 34.06 0.39 53.60
C ASP A 1203 32.59 0.39 53.15
N ALA A 1204 32.47 0.31 51.82
CA ALA A 1204 31.89 -0.81 51.05
C ALA A 1204 30.56 -0.57 50.30
N VAL A 1205 30.56 -1.14 49.09
CA VAL A 1205 29.42 -1.46 48.19
C VAL A 1205 29.00 -0.37 47.18
N THR A 1206 29.66 -0.45 46.02
CA THR A 1206 29.15 -0.36 44.63
C THR A 1206 27.94 0.53 44.30
N GLY A 1207 28.14 1.50 43.41
CA GLY A 1207 27.12 1.95 42.45
C GLY A 1207 27.11 3.44 42.10
N GLU A 1208 28.07 3.93 41.33
CA GLU A 1208 27.87 5.03 40.35
C GLU A 1208 28.11 4.40 38.97
N GLY A 1209 27.29 4.58 37.93
CA GLY A 1209 26.57 5.78 37.57
C GLY A 1209 27.39 6.53 36.53
N GLY A 1210 27.04 6.43 35.25
CA GLY A 1210 27.63 7.29 34.23
C GLY A 1210 27.53 6.81 32.78
N ALA A 1211 26.55 7.38 32.08
CA ALA A 1211 26.50 7.61 30.63
C ALA A 1211 26.21 6.42 29.70
N ASP A 1212 24.92 6.22 29.41
CA ASP A 1212 24.46 5.42 28.28
C ASP A 1212 24.72 6.17 26.96
N ARG A 1213 25.83 5.80 26.31
CA ARG A 1213 26.02 5.92 24.87
C ARG A 1213 25.42 4.68 24.23
N ARG A 1214 24.42 4.86 23.37
CA ARG A 1214 23.86 3.81 22.50
C ARG A 1214 25.00 3.14 21.70
N ALA A 1215 25.28 1.88 22.03
CA ALA A 1215 26.15 1.00 21.26
C ALA A 1215 25.30 0.02 20.42
N PRO A 1216 25.77 -0.36 19.21
CA PRO A 1216 25.06 -1.29 18.33
C PRO A 1216 25.09 -2.73 18.88
N ARG A 1217 23.96 -3.43 18.76
CA ARG A 1217 23.78 -4.84 19.15
C ARG A 1217 24.74 -5.74 18.35
N THR A 1218 25.55 -6.51 19.06
CA THR A 1218 26.43 -7.55 18.51
C THR A 1218 25.60 -8.83 18.22
N PRO A 1219 25.84 -9.55 17.12
CA PRO A 1219 25.11 -10.77 16.78
C PRO A 1219 25.40 -11.91 17.77
N ARG A 1220 24.35 -12.66 18.13
CA ARG A 1220 24.44 -13.88 18.95
C ARG A 1220 25.34 -14.90 18.26
N GLN A 1221 26.40 -15.35 18.94
CA GLN A 1221 27.23 -16.47 18.51
C GLN A 1221 26.39 -17.75 18.37
N GLY A 1222 26.43 -18.34 17.17
CA GLY A 1222 25.78 -19.61 16.86
C GLY A 1222 26.30 -20.75 17.73
N ARG A 1223 25.37 -21.56 18.25
CA ARG A 1223 25.66 -22.84 18.87
C ARG A 1223 26.26 -23.80 17.83
N THR A 1224 27.36 -24.43 18.19
CA THR A 1224 28.03 -25.48 17.43
C THR A 1224 27.08 -26.66 17.14
N PRO A 1225 27.07 -27.21 15.90
CA PRO A 1225 26.23 -28.35 15.56
C PRO A 1225 26.79 -29.64 16.18
N ARG A 1226 25.90 -30.37 16.88
CA ARG A 1226 26.16 -31.74 17.35
C ARG A 1226 26.13 -32.70 16.15
N THR A 1227 27.19 -33.48 16.02
CA THR A 1227 27.34 -34.57 15.05
C THR A 1227 26.24 -35.64 15.21
N PRO A 1228 25.64 -36.14 14.12
CA PRO A 1228 24.69 -37.25 14.20
C PRO A 1228 25.42 -38.58 14.37
N ARG A 1229 24.97 -39.40 15.33
CA ARG A 1229 25.31 -40.84 15.39
C ARG A 1229 24.33 -41.61 14.50
N PRO A 1230 24.79 -42.66 13.80
CA PRO A 1230 23.98 -43.38 12.82
C PRO A 1230 23.04 -44.37 13.50
N ARG A 1231 21.77 -44.40 13.06
CA ARG A 1231 20.94 -45.59 12.94
C ARG A 1231 19.74 -45.35 12.05
#